data_AF-A0A225E5P1-F1
#
_entry.id   AF-A0A225E5P1-F1
#
_cell.length_a   1.000
_cell.length_b   1.000
_cell.length_c   1.000
_cell.angle_alpha   90.00
_cell.angle_beta   90.00
_cell.angle_gamma   90.00
#
_symmetry.space_group_name_H-M   'P 1'
#
loop_
_entity.id
_entity.type
_entity.pdbx_description
1 polymer ?
#
loop_
_entity_poly.entity_id
_entity_poly.type
_entity_poly.pdbx_seq_one_letter_code
_entity_poly.pdbx_strand_id
1 'polypeptide(L)'
;MFHKSKSTLFRKLFQPNTRPIRKPDSLAVRLWIEQFEGRIVPATITWDATDHPTGGSWDAGVNWIGGVAPGANDDAVINLTSAGNVSLAPGVTDSVKSVTTNSNTTFSVNNGSLTLGTDQSTFGGVVTIPANGSLIVGTGSKFAIADNVAVAVNGTLTANNPASFIAQHNSGGSTDSITVNTGGTFAATNTNFTTTGSGTSLVQVKSGGRLTATGSTFGWSVAWDDGAILGATDVTNNAFDGTVYVQPAYVPLLANNTSFQDVDLNSGSSIGATPLDLPVLGGSSTLQRYVIPSLTGYNGTYSPFTIAAGATVTIDKNTSVVIPDTGYTGSVVVNGTLTVTDPASFVAQFTVDHGDTDSIVVDSGGTLAVAGTDFTTTGSEASTGTSLVQVKSGGRLMATGSTFGWSVAWDDGAILGATDVTGNAFDGTVYVQPAYVPLLANNTSFQDVDLNSGSSIGATPLDLPVLGGSSTLQRYVIPSLTGYNGTYSPFTIAAGATVTIDKNTSVVIPDTGYTGSVVVNGTLTVTDPASFVAQFTVDHGDTDSIVVDSGGTLAVAGTDFTTTGSEASTGTSLVQVKSGGRLTATGSTFGWSVAWDDGAILGATDVTNNAFDGTVYVQPAYIPLLANNTSFQDIDLNSGSSIGATPLDLPVLGGSSTLQRYVIPSLTGYNGTYSPFTIAAGATVTIDKNTSVVIPDTGYTGSVVVNGTLTVTDPASFVAQFTVDHGDTDSIVVDSGGTLAVAGTDFATTGSQASTGTSFIQVKSGGR
;
A
#
# COMPACT_ATOMS: atom_id res chain seq x y z
N MET A 1 -32.36 -67.99 70.88
CA MET A 1 -32.13 -69.13 71.80
C MET A 1 -32.29 -70.41 71.00
N PHE A 2 -31.35 -71.37 71.09
CA PHE A 2 -31.55 -72.83 70.83
C PHE A 2 -32.10 -73.25 69.43
N HIS A 3 -31.83 -74.43 68.87
CA HIS A 3 -30.72 -75.38 69.03
C HIS A 3 -30.67 -76.27 67.76
N LYS A 4 -29.58 -77.03 67.58
CA LYS A 4 -29.61 -78.23 66.72
C LYS A 4 -30.63 -79.25 67.28
N SER A 5 -31.12 -80.18 66.46
CA SER A 5 -30.87 -81.63 66.63
C SER A 5 -31.95 -82.55 66.02
N LYS A 6 -31.51 -83.44 65.12
CA LYS A 6 -31.89 -84.88 64.95
C LYS A 6 -33.37 -85.24 64.71
N SER A 7 -33.72 -85.92 63.61
CA SER A 7 -33.67 -87.41 63.39
C SER A 7 -34.78 -88.16 64.18
N THR A 8 -35.42 -89.24 63.70
CA THR A 8 -35.06 -90.27 62.69
C THR A 8 -36.27 -91.18 62.33
N LEU A 9 -36.16 -91.96 61.23
CA LEU A 9 -36.60 -93.37 61.07
C LEU A 9 -38.11 -93.79 61.10
N PHE A 10 -38.65 -94.28 59.97
CA PHE A 10 -38.95 -95.71 59.59
C PHE A 10 -39.91 -95.70 58.36
N ARG A 11 -39.59 -96.27 57.17
CA ARG A 11 -39.69 -97.71 56.74
C ARG A 11 -41.15 -98.25 56.70
N LYS A 12 -41.61 -99.04 55.72
CA LYS A 12 -40.98 -99.71 54.54
C LYS A 12 -42.05 -100.40 53.65
N LEU A 13 -41.60 -101.03 52.53
CA LEU A 13 -42.23 -102.11 51.71
C LEU A 13 -43.08 -101.61 50.53
N PHE A 14 -43.02 -102.17 49.29
CA PHE A 14 -42.37 -103.41 48.79
C PHE A 14 -41.44 -103.18 47.55
N GLN A 15 -40.69 -104.23 47.20
CA GLN A 15 -39.68 -104.41 46.13
C GLN A 15 -39.92 -105.81 45.49
N PRO A 16 -39.13 -106.33 44.52
CA PRO A 16 -38.49 -105.74 43.32
C PRO A 16 -38.54 -106.66 42.07
N ASN A 17 -37.93 -106.23 40.94
CA ASN A 17 -37.29 -107.06 39.87
C ASN A 17 -36.63 -106.15 38.80
N THR A 18 -35.51 -106.45 38.10
CA THR A 18 -34.49 -107.51 38.26
C THR A 18 -33.06 -107.05 37.83
N ARG A 19 -32.21 -107.93 37.26
CA ARG A 19 -30.78 -107.81 36.83
C ARG A 19 -30.64 -108.11 35.30
N PRO A 20 -29.51 -107.86 34.56
CA PRO A 20 -28.09 -107.88 35.03
C PRO A 20 -26.98 -106.98 34.38
N ILE A 21 -25.94 -106.73 35.19
CA ILE A 21 -24.46 -106.72 34.96
C ILE A 21 -23.84 -106.39 33.56
N ARG A 22 -23.00 -105.33 33.51
CA ARG A 22 -21.59 -105.35 32.96
C ARG A 22 -20.77 -104.10 33.40
N LYS A 23 -19.43 -104.23 33.36
CA LYS A 23 -18.35 -103.22 33.52
C LYS A 23 -17.42 -103.34 32.29
N PRO A 24 -16.46 -102.43 32.02
CA PRO A 24 -16.26 -101.03 32.44
C PRO A 24 -16.13 -100.09 31.20
N ASP A 25 -15.83 -98.79 31.39
CA ASP A 25 -14.69 -98.10 30.73
C ASP A 25 -14.62 -96.61 31.08
N SER A 26 -13.40 -96.04 30.99
CA SER A 26 -13.11 -94.64 31.30
C SER A 26 -13.38 -93.72 30.10
N LEU A 27 -14.32 -92.80 30.24
CA LEU A 27 -14.49 -91.69 29.29
C LEU A 27 -13.95 -90.41 29.89
N ALA A 28 -12.89 -89.87 29.28
CA ALA A 28 -12.43 -88.52 29.54
C ALA A 28 -13.54 -87.55 29.14
N VAL A 29 -14.02 -86.74 30.10
CA VAL A 29 -14.98 -85.66 29.82
C VAL A 29 -14.24 -84.59 29.02
N ARG A 30 -14.39 -84.65 27.70
CA ARG A 30 -13.96 -83.61 26.80
C ARG A 30 -14.90 -82.42 27.02
N LEU A 31 -14.46 -81.43 27.78
CA LEU A 31 -15.16 -80.15 27.88
C LEU A 31 -15.08 -79.49 26.50
N TRP A 32 -16.22 -79.35 25.83
CA TRP A 32 -16.36 -78.47 24.68
C TRP A 32 -17.07 -77.20 25.16
N ILE A 33 -16.57 -76.06 24.71
CA ILE A 33 -17.27 -74.78 24.90
C ILE A 33 -18.39 -74.75 23.86
N GLU A 34 -19.64 -74.86 24.31
CA GLU A 34 -20.78 -74.44 23.48
C GLU A 34 -20.77 -72.91 23.41
N GLN A 35 -20.99 -72.38 22.20
CA GLN A 35 -21.08 -70.93 21.98
C GLN A 35 -22.39 -70.40 22.59
N PHE A 36 -22.30 -69.99 23.85
CA PHE A 36 -23.43 -69.41 24.58
C PHE A 36 -23.75 -68.02 24.00
N GLU A 37 -24.88 -67.97 23.30
CA GLU A 37 -25.65 -66.78 22.91
C GLU A 37 -24.97 -65.78 21.95
N GLY A 38 -25.68 -65.44 20.87
CA GLY A 38 -25.38 -64.24 20.09
C GLY A 38 -25.57 -63.02 21.00
N ARG A 39 -24.52 -62.17 21.11
CA ARG A 39 -24.41 -61.13 22.14
C ARG A 39 -25.63 -60.20 22.17
N ILE A 40 -26.30 -60.12 23.34
CA ILE A 40 -27.52 -59.31 23.56
C ILE A 40 -27.20 -57.94 24.19
N VAL A 41 -26.00 -57.77 24.76
CA VAL A 41 -25.58 -56.53 25.45
C VAL A 41 -24.47 -55.80 24.68
N PRO A 42 -24.44 -54.45 24.71
CA PRO A 42 -23.29 -53.68 24.23
C PRO A 42 -22.00 -54.08 24.93
N ALA A 43 -20.90 -54.20 24.17
CA ALA A 43 -19.59 -54.53 24.71
C ALA A 43 -18.50 -53.61 24.13
N THR A 44 -17.50 -53.26 24.95
CA THR A 44 -16.27 -52.66 24.44
C THR A 44 -15.35 -53.77 23.93
N ILE A 45 -14.94 -53.70 22.66
CA ILE A 45 -13.98 -54.64 22.07
C ILE A 45 -12.71 -53.87 21.73
N THR A 46 -11.59 -54.36 22.26
CA THR A 46 -10.26 -53.73 22.08
C THR A 46 -9.48 -54.49 21.02
N TRP A 47 -8.77 -53.76 20.16
CA TRP A 47 -7.80 -54.31 19.22
C TRP A 47 -6.66 -55.01 19.96
N ASP A 48 -6.20 -56.17 19.49
CA ASP A 48 -5.01 -56.83 20.04
C ASP A 48 -3.74 -56.14 19.52
N ALA A 49 -3.39 -55.01 20.12
CA ALA A 49 -2.19 -54.26 19.79
C ALA A 49 -0.88 -54.89 20.32
N THR A 50 -0.96 -56.09 20.93
CA THR A 50 0.22 -56.88 21.32
C THR A 50 0.62 -57.81 20.18
N ASP A 51 -0.33 -58.59 19.65
CA ASP A 51 -0.09 -59.51 18.54
C ASP A 51 -0.19 -58.81 17.16
N HIS A 52 -0.96 -57.71 17.07
CA HIS A 52 -1.16 -56.91 15.86
C HIS A 52 -0.79 -55.42 16.06
N PRO A 53 0.47 -55.09 16.43
CA PRO A 53 0.90 -53.75 16.86
C PRO A 53 0.88 -52.69 15.75
N THR A 54 0.85 -53.10 14.48
CA THR A 54 0.84 -52.24 13.27
C THR A 54 -0.48 -52.31 12.50
N GLY A 55 -1.54 -52.84 13.10
CA GLY A 55 -2.87 -52.95 12.50
C GLY A 55 -3.09 -54.20 11.65
N GLY A 56 -4.11 -54.17 10.78
CA GLY A 56 -4.63 -55.34 10.06
C GLY A 56 -6.06 -55.13 9.56
N SER A 57 -6.72 -56.22 9.18
CA SER A 57 -8.14 -56.20 8.77
C SER A 57 -9.08 -56.05 9.96
N TRP A 58 -10.05 -55.14 9.90
CA TRP A 58 -11.12 -54.99 10.89
C TRP A 58 -11.92 -56.29 11.05
N ASP A 59 -12.22 -56.97 9.95
CA ASP A 59 -13.13 -58.13 9.91
C ASP A 59 -12.47 -59.44 10.33
N ALA A 60 -11.13 -59.44 10.44
CA ALA A 60 -10.39 -60.58 10.94
C ALA A 60 -10.50 -60.62 12.46
N GLY A 61 -11.46 -61.40 12.99
CA GLY A 61 -11.71 -61.52 14.44
C GLY A 61 -10.48 -61.85 15.30
N VAL A 62 -9.45 -62.50 14.73
CA VAL A 62 -8.16 -62.74 15.39
C VAL A 62 -7.43 -61.47 15.82
N ASN A 63 -7.67 -60.33 15.15
CA ASN A 63 -7.07 -59.04 15.47
C ASN A 63 -7.74 -58.34 16.68
N TRP A 64 -8.80 -58.92 17.25
CA TRP A 64 -9.56 -58.36 18.36
C TRP A 64 -9.48 -59.26 19.60
N ILE A 65 -9.36 -58.62 20.77
CA ILE A 65 -9.40 -59.32 22.05
C ILE A 65 -10.77 -60.01 22.20
N GLY A 66 -10.75 -61.34 22.27
CA GLY A 66 -11.96 -62.17 22.29
C GLY A 66 -12.29 -62.86 20.96
N GLY A 67 -11.54 -62.60 19.88
CA GLY A 67 -11.61 -63.37 18.64
C GLY A 67 -12.76 -63.00 17.69
N VAL A 68 -13.46 -61.88 17.93
CA VAL A 68 -14.64 -61.45 17.14
C VAL A 68 -14.59 -59.95 16.90
N ALA A 69 -14.88 -59.52 15.67
CA ALA A 69 -14.96 -58.11 15.31
C ALA A 69 -16.15 -57.38 16.00
N PRO A 70 -16.07 -56.05 16.17
CA PRO A 70 -17.17 -55.22 16.66
C PRO A 70 -18.34 -55.17 15.67
N GLY A 71 -19.57 -55.26 16.18
CA GLY A 71 -20.79 -55.00 15.44
C GLY A 71 -21.55 -53.76 15.95
N ALA A 72 -22.78 -53.57 15.45
CA ALA A 72 -23.58 -52.34 15.63
C ALA A 72 -23.79 -51.87 17.09
N ASN A 73 -23.70 -52.79 18.05
CA ASN A 73 -23.88 -52.51 19.48
C ASN A 73 -22.56 -52.39 20.26
N ASP A 74 -21.42 -52.59 19.61
CA ASP A 74 -20.11 -52.66 20.27
C ASP A 74 -19.32 -51.35 20.13
N ASP A 75 -18.59 -50.99 21.17
CA ASP A 75 -17.65 -49.86 21.17
C ASP A 75 -16.25 -50.38 20.81
N ALA A 76 -15.72 -49.96 19.66
CA ALA A 76 -14.43 -50.41 19.15
C ALA A 76 -13.29 -49.50 19.63
N VAL A 77 -12.27 -50.07 20.29
CA VAL A 77 -11.11 -49.33 20.80
C VAL A 77 -9.82 -49.83 20.14
N ILE A 78 -9.18 -48.99 19.33
CA ILE A 78 -7.97 -49.33 18.57
C ILE A 78 -6.82 -48.43 19.01
N ASN A 79 -5.96 -48.95 19.88
CA ASN A 79 -4.78 -48.25 20.38
C ASN A 79 -3.51 -48.94 19.90
N LEU A 80 -3.13 -48.73 18.64
CA LEU A 80 -1.89 -49.33 18.10
C LEU A 80 -0.66 -48.84 18.87
N THR A 81 0.27 -49.77 19.13
CA THR A 81 1.53 -49.50 19.83
C THR A 81 2.63 -49.00 18.90
N SER A 82 2.44 -49.11 17.59
CA SER A 82 3.30 -48.55 16.53
C SER A 82 2.42 -47.96 15.42
N ALA A 83 2.97 -47.04 14.63
CA ALA A 83 2.26 -46.48 13.48
C ALA A 83 1.81 -47.60 12.52
N GLY A 84 0.51 -47.63 12.18
CA GLY A 84 -0.09 -48.75 11.46
C GLY A 84 -1.45 -48.43 10.84
N ASN A 85 -2.00 -49.39 10.10
CA ASN A 85 -3.27 -49.23 9.36
C ASN A 85 -4.28 -50.30 9.78
N VAL A 86 -5.48 -49.89 10.18
CA VAL A 86 -6.63 -50.77 10.38
C VAL A 86 -7.64 -50.54 9.27
N SER A 87 -7.84 -51.56 8.43
CA SER A 87 -8.66 -51.47 7.22
C SER A 87 -9.87 -52.38 7.26
N LEU A 88 -11.04 -51.88 6.88
CA LEU A 88 -12.22 -52.69 6.58
C LEU A 88 -11.98 -53.57 5.34
N ALA A 89 -12.61 -54.74 5.32
CA ALA A 89 -12.48 -55.69 4.23
C ALA A 89 -13.23 -55.19 2.96
N PRO A 90 -12.64 -55.36 1.76
CA PRO A 90 -13.30 -54.99 0.52
C PRO A 90 -14.64 -55.68 0.31
N GLY A 91 -15.66 -54.89 0.00
CA GLY A 91 -17.04 -55.32 -0.29
C GLY A 91 -17.93 -55.50 0.95
N VAL A 92 -17.44 -55.24 2.16
CA VAL A 92 -18.20 -55.42 3.41
C VAL A 92 -18.93 -54.14 3.82
N THR A 93 -20.07 -54.30 4.48
CA THR A 93 -20.88 -53.20 5.05
C THR A 93 -21.03 -53.44 6.53
N ASP A 94 -20.33 -52.62 7.31
CA ASP A 94 -20.20 -52.73 8.75
C ASP A 94 -20.93 -51.61 9.46
N SER A 95 -21.22 -51.87 10.74
CA SER A 95 -21.77 -50.88 11.64
C SER A 95 -21.23 -51.12 13.04
N VAL A 96 -21.04 -50.04 13.79
CA VAL A 96 -20.39 -50.06 15.11
C VAL A 96 -20.99 -48.98 15.99
N LYS A 97 -21.09 -49.20 17.30
CA LYS A 97 -21.71 -48.23 18.21
C LYS A 97 -20.85 -46.97 18.37
N SER A 98 -19.53 -47.16 18.49
CA SER A 98 -18.53 -46.10 18.43
C SER A 98 -17.16 -46.64 17.99
N VAL A 99 -16.29 -45.77 17.47
CA VAL A 99 -14.86 -46.07 17.23
C VAL A 99 -13.99 -45.07 17.97
N THR A 100 -13.05 -45.56 18.80
CA THR A 100 -11.99 -44.74 19.41
C THR A 100 -10.64 -45.21 18.89
N THR A 101 -9.83 -44.31 18.32
CA THR A 101 -8.45 -44.60 17.91
C THR A 101 -7.42 -43.67 18.55
N ASN A 102 -6.16 -44.09 18.59
CA ASN A 102 -5.02 -43.23 18.94
C ASN A 102 -4.28 -42.70 17.70
N SER A 103 -3.33 -41.78 17.91
CA SER A 103 -2.53 -41.15 16.84
C SER A 103 -1.60 -42.07 16.05
N ASN A 104 -1.31 -43.27 16.57
CA ASN A 104 -0.60 -44.31 15.82
C ASN A 104 -1.49 -45.02 14.77
N THR A 105 -2.81 -44.86 14.85
CA THR A 105 -3.77 -45.61 14.05
C THR A 105 -4.20 -44.80 12.83
N THR A 106 -3.78 -45.24 11.64
CA THR A 106 -4.49 -44.89 10.40
C THR A 106 -5.73 -45.79 10.30
N PHE A 107 -6.91 -45.21 10.13
CA PHE A 107 -8.15 -45.94 9.90
C PHE A 107 -8.52 -45.91 8.41
N SER A 108 -8.92 -47.03 7.82
CA SER A 108 -9.16 -47.12 6.37
C SER A 108 -10.45 -47.84 5.99
N VAL A 109 -11.35 -47.13 5.30
CA VAL A 109 -12.62 -47.69 4.79
C VAL A 109 -12.44 -48.19 3.36
N ASN A 110 -11.67 -49.28 3.20
CA ASN A 110 -11.19 -49.72 1.90
C ASN A 110 -12.25 -50.51 1.09
N ASN A 111 -12.86 -49.87 0.09
CA ASN A 111 -13.81 -50.49 -0.85
C ASN A 111 -15.00 -51.19 -0.16
N GLY A 112 -15.45 -50.66 0.98
CA GLY A 112 -16.58 -51.14 1.78
C GLY A 112 -17.28 -49.97 2.45
N SER A 113 -18.14 -50.21 3.46
CA SER A 113 -18.78 -49.11 4.20
C SER A 113 -18.82 -49.33 5.71
N LEU A 114 -18.72 -48.24 6.48
CA LEU A 114 -18.89 -48.25 7.94
C LEU A 114 -19.94 -47.22 8.35
N THR A 115 -20.94 -47.65 9.12
CA THR A 115 -21.91 -46.77 9.77
C THR A 115 -21.60 -46.62 11.26
N LEU A 116 -21.42 -45.39 11.73
CA LEU A 116 -21.20 -45.07 13.14
C LEU A 116 -22.53 -44.92 13.89
N GLY A 117 -22.62 -45.50 15.08
CA GLY A 117 -23.76 -45.38 16.00
C GLY A 117 -23.84 -44.05 16.74
N THR A 118 -24.70 -43.99 17.76
CA THR A 118 -25.06 -42.77 18.51
C THR A 118 -24.02 -42.31 19.53
N ASP A 119 -23.05 -43.15 19.86
CA ASP A 119 -22.03 -42.84 20.86
C ASP A 119 -20.84 -42.12 20.22
N GLN A 120 -20.01 -41.49 21.04
CA GLN A 120 -18.89 -40.68 20.55
C GLN A 120 -17.84 -41.56 19.88
N SER A 121 -17.71 -41.42 18.56
CA SER A 121 -16.54 -41.89 17.82
C SER A 121 -15.49 -40.78 17.80
N THR A 122 -14.25 -41.11 18.15
CA THR A 122 -13.12 -40.19 18.17
C THR A 122 -11.94 -40.81 17.44
N PHE A 123 -11.56 -40.23 16.30
CA PHE A 123 -10.39 -40.67 15.55
C PHE A 123 -9.16 -39.88 16.00
N GLY A 124 -8.23 -40.55 16.67
CA GLY A 124 -6.99 -39.96 17.19
C GLY A 124 -5.87 -39.85 16.17
N GLY A 125 -6.01 -40.53 15.02
CA GLY A 125 -5.05 -40.57 13.92
C GLY A 125 -5.75 -40.53 12.56
N VAL A 126 -4.96 -40.50 11.48
CA VAL A 126 -5.44 -40.25 10.10
C VAL A 126 -6.59 -41.18 9.70
N VAL A 127 -7.65 -40.61 9.13
CA VAL A 127 -8.75 -41.37 8.52
C VAL A 127 -8.60 -41.34 7.01
N THR A 128 -8.74 -42.50 6.36
CA THR A 128 -8.70 -42.63 4.91
C THR A 128 -9.97 -43.32 4.41
N ILE A 129 -10.57 -42.74 3.38
CA ILE A 129 -11.68 -43.35 2.65
C ILE A 129 -11.18 -43.50 1.21
N PRO A 130 -10.56 -44.65 0.85
CA PRO A 130 -10.20 -44.96 -0.53
C PRO A 130 -11.39 -44.90 -1.49
N ALA A 131 -11.12 -44.89 -2.80
CA ALA A 131 -12.16 -44.96 -3.82
C ALA A 131 -13.10 -46.16 -3.57
N ASN A 132 -14.40 -45.95 -3.78
CA ASN A 132 -15.49 -46.90 -3.45
C ASN A 132 -15.67 -47.22 -1.95
N GLY A 133 -14.89 -46.63 -1.05
CA GLY A 133 -15.14 -46.65 0.39
C GLY A 133 -16.27 -45.69 0.81
N SER A 134 -16.98 -45.99 1.90
CA SER A 134 -18.01 -45.10 2.45
C SER A 134 -18.03 -45.04 3.98
N LEU A 135 -17.73 -43.88 4.57
CA LEU A 135 -17.90 -43.63 6.01
C LEU A 135 -19.20 -42.85 6.25
N ILE A 136 -20.07 -43.37 7.11
CA ILE A 136 -21.40 -42.81 7.36
C ILE A 136 -21.50 -42.41 8.84
N VAL A 137 -21.50 -41.10 9.08
CA VAL A 137 -21.92 -40.46 10.33
C VAL A 137 -23.44 -40.25 10.24
N GLY A 138 -24.18 -41.22 10.77
CA GLY A 138 -25.64 -41.28 10.65
C GLY A 138 -26.39 -40.32 11.57
N THR A 139 -27.71 -40.48 11.58
CA THR A 139 -28.60 -39.66 12.39
C THR A 139 -28.41 -39.91 13.87
N GLY A 140 -28.14 -38.85 14.63
CA GLY A 140 -27.84 -38.93 16.06
C GLY A 140 -26.43 -39.44 16.39
N SER A 141 -25.61 -39.78 15.38
CA SER A 141 -24.22 -40.18 15.56
C SER A 141 -23.35 -39.01 16.02
N LYS A 142 -22.27 -39.32 16.73
CA LYS A 142 -21.31 -38.32 17.22
C LYS A 142 -19.93 -38.60 16.66
N PHE A 143 -19.44 -37.67 15.86
CA PHE A 143 -18.13 -37.77 15.22
C PHE A 143 -17.19 -36.70 15.77
N ALA A 144 -15.97 -37.13 16.09
CA ALA A 144 -14.87 -36.23 16.41
C ALA A 144 -13.58 -36.71 15.74
N ILE A 145 -12.80 -35.73 15.28
CA ILE A 145 -11.38 -35.89 15.01
C ILE A 145 -10.59 -35.21 16.13
N ALA A 146 -9.52 -35.87 16.58
CA ALA A 146 -8.62 -35.33 17.57
C ALA A 146 -7.65 -34.32 16.94
N ASP A 147 -6.91 -33.64 17.81
CA ASP A 147 -5.93 -32.59 17.46
C ASP A 147 -4.93 -33.03 16.37
N ASN A 148 -4.85 -32.24 15.29
CA ASN A 148 -3.99 -32.43 14.13
C ASN A 148 -4.28 -33.72 13.33
N VAL A 149 -5.56 -34.06 13.17
CA VAL A 149 -6.01 -35.23 12.40
C VAL A 149 -6.53 -34.83 11.02
N ALA A 150 -6.08 -35.56 10.00
CA ALA A 150 -6.54 -35.44 8.63
C ALA A 150 -7.50 -36.58 8.24
N VAL A 151 -8.54 -36.24 7.50
CA VAL A 151 -9.51 -37.18 6.89
C VAL A 151 -9.40 -37.07 5.36
N ALA A 152 -8.79 -38.06 4.72
CA ALA A 152 -8.62 -38.10 3.26
C ALA A 152 -9.78 -38.85 2.58
N VAL A 153 -10.63 -38.13 1.84
CA VAL A 153 -11.84 -38.64 1.20
C VAL A 153 -11.60 -38.80 -0.31
N ASN A 154 -11.37 -40.04 -0.76
CA ASN A 154 -11.33 -40.45 -2.18
C ASN A 154 -12.56 -41.28 -2.57
N GLY A 155 -13.28 -41.83 -1.59
CA GLY A 155 -14.60 -42.44 -1.72
C GLY A 155 -15.70 -41.48 -1.27
N THR A 156 -16.61 -41.92 -0.39
CA THR A 156 -17.70 -41.09 0.15
C THR A 156 -17.59 -40.91 1.66
N LEU A 157 -17.61 -39.67 2.13
CA LEU A 157 -17.95 -39.33 3.52
C LEU A 157 -19.40 -38.84 3.54
N THR A 158 -20.21 -39.31 4.47
CA THR A 158 -21.60 -38.87 4.66
C THR A 158 -21.82 -38.45 6.11
N ALA A 159 -22.32 -37.23 6.33
CA ALA A 159 -22.81 -36.75 7.62
C ALA A 159 -24.30 -36.38 7.46
N ASN A 160 -25.21 -37.15 8.06
CA ASN A 160 -26.65 -36.99 7.85
C ASN A 160 -27.40 -36.88 9.19
N ASN A 161 -27.67 -35.63 9.59
CA ASN A 161 -28.28 -35.24 10.85
C ASN A 161 -27.56 -35.81 12.10
N PRO A 162 -26.21 -35.68 12.20
CA PRO A 162 -25.46 -36.13 13.36
C PRO A 162 -25.81 -35.31 14.61
N ALA A 163 -25.65 -35.90 15.79
CA ALA A 163 -25.79 -35.17 17.05
C ALA A 163 -24.58 -34.26 17.33
N SER A 164 -23.41 -34.57 16.79
CA SER A 164 -22.24 -33.69 16.80
C SER A 164 -21.22 -34.05 15.71
N PHE A 165 -20.53 -33.03 15.18
CA PHE A 165 -19.43 -33.18 14.24
C PHE A 165 -18.30 -32.19 14.62
N ILE A 166 -17.26 -32.69 15.28
CA ILE A 166 -16.31 -31.85 16.06
C ILE A 166 -14.85 -32.06 15.64
N ALA A 167 -14.08 -30.97 15.63
CA ALA A 167 -12.61 -30.98 15.60
C ALA A 167 -12.06 -30.53 16.97
N GLN A 168 -11.11 -31.27 17.54
CA GLN A 168 -10.67 -31.12 18.93
C GLN A 168 -9.24 -30.58 19.06
N HIS A 169 -9.11 -29.26 19.16
CA HIS A 169 -7.83 -28.59 19.39
C HIS A 169 -7.48 -28.58 20.88
N ASN A 170 -6.38 -29.22 21.25
CA ASN A 170 -5.84 -29.18 22.62
C ASN A 170 -4.74 -28.12 22.77
N SER A 171 -4.26 -27.55 21.66
CA SER A 171 -3.27 -26.47 21.64
C SER A 171 -3.59 -25.43 20.54
N GLY A 172 -3.09 -24.21 20.70
CA GLY A 172 -3.22 -23.16 19.68
C GLY A 172 -2.24 -23.39 18.53
N GLY A 173 -2.69 -23.17 17.29
CA GLY A 173 -1.89 -23.38 16.07
C GLY A 173 -2.12 -24.73 15.37
N SER A 174 -2.95 -25.61 15.93
CA SER A 174 -3.35 -26.86 15.28
C SER A 174 -4.25 -26.68 14.06
N THR A 175 -4.18 -27.64 13.14
CA THR A 175 -4.97 -27.70 11.89
C THR A 175 -5.64 -29.06 11.75
N ASP A 176 -6.96 -29.11 11.86
CA ASP A 176 -7.76 -30.32 11.56
C ASP A 176 -8.37 -30.20 10.15
N SER A 177 -8.34 -31.27 9.36
CA SER A 177 -8.75 -31.19 7.94
C SER A 177 -9.57 -32.38 7.46
N ILE A 178 -10.61 -32.09 6.68
CA ILE A 178 -11.26 -33.03 5.76
C ILE A 178 -10.85 -32.64 4.36
N THR A 179 -10.05 -33.48 3.70
CA THR A 179 -9.56 -33.26 2.34
C THR A 179 -10.33 -34.17 1.38
N VAL A 180 -11.21 -33.58 0.57
CA VAL A 180 -11.97 -34.27 -0.48
C VAL A 180 -11.14 -34.29 -1.76
N ASN A 181 -10.51 -35.43 -2.03
CA ASN A 181 -9.63 -35.65 -3.17
C ASN A 181 -10.42 -35.91 -4.47
N THR A 182 -9.70 -36.00 -5.59
CA THR A 182 -10.24 -36.34 -6.92
C THR A 182 -11.10 -37.60 -6.89
N GLY A 183 -12.35 -37.50 -7.35
CA GLY A 183 -13.33 -38.59 -7.33
C GLY A 183 -14.01 -38.80 -5.97
N GLY A 184 -13.51 -38.17 -4.90
CA GLY A 184 -14.12 -38.19 -3.59
C GLY A 184 -15.36 -37.30 -3.50
N THR A 185 -16.31 -37.70 -2.65
CA THR A 185 -17.50 -36.90 -2.32
C THR A 185 -17.65 -36.79 -0.81
N PHE A 186 -17.85 -35.57 -0.30
CA PHE A 186 -18.38 -35.34 1.03
C PHE A 186 -19.84 -34.89 0.90
N ALA A 187 -20.76 -35.59 1.57
CA ALA A 187 -22.17 -35.25 1.65
C ALA A 187 -22.55 -34.88 3.10
N ALA A 188 -23.00 -33.65 3.31
CA ALA A 188 -23.49 -33.13 4.59
C ALA A 188 -24.99 -32.79 4.51
N THR A 189 -25.75 -33.13 5.55
CA THR A 189 -27.16 -32.75 5.66
C THR A 189 -27.47 -32.49 7.12
N ASN A 190 -28.01 -31.32 7.44
CA ASN A 190 -28.32 -30.87 8.80
C ASN A 190 -27.16 -31.12 9.79
N THR A 191 -25.94 -30.78 9.37
CA THR A 191 -24.71 -31.03 10.14
C THR A 191 -24.14 -29.72 10.67
N ASN A 192 -23.85 -29.65 11.97
CA ASN A 192 -23.17 -28.53 12.59
C ASN A 192 -21.70 -28.89 12.81
N PHE A 193 -20.82 -28.25 12.06
CA PHE A 193 -19.37 -28.38 12.16
C PHE A 193 -18.85 -27.40 13.20
N THR A 194 -18.32 -27.92 14.30
CA THR A 194 -17.82 -27.09 15.41
C THR A 194 -16.39 -27.47 15.81
N THR A 195 -15.69 -26.54 16.45
CA THR A 195 -14.38 -26.79 17.05
C THR A 195 -14.47 -26.74 18.57
N THR A 196 -13.54 -27.41 19.26
CA THR A 196 -13.23 -27.13 20.66
C THR A 196 -11.78 -26.66 20.75
N GLY A 197 -11.50 -25.67 21.60
CA GLY A 197 -10.18 -25.04 21.69
C GLY A 197 -10.02 -23.89 20.69
N SER A 198 -8.77 -23.54 20.36
CA SER A 198 -8.42 -22.34 19.59
C SER A 198 -7.52 -22.63 18.38
N GLY A 199 -7.66 -23.81 17.78
CA GLY A 199 -7.02 -24.15 16.50
C GLY A 199 -7.96 -23.89 15.32
N THR A 200 -7.51 -24.26 14.12
CA THR A 200 -8.24 -24.04 12.86
C THR A 200 -8.74 -25.36 12.29
N SER A 201 -9.90 -25.33 11.63
CA SER A 201 -10.47 -26.53 11.02
C SER A 201 -11.00 -26.21 9.62
N LEU A 202 -10.78 -27.15 8.70
CA LEU A 202 -10.97 -26.93 7.26
C LEU A 202 -11.66 -28.12 6.59
N VAL A 203 -12.62 -27.84 5.71
CA VAL A 203 -13.03 -28.75 4.63
C VAL A 203 -12.39 -28.27 3.33
N GLN A 204 -11.38 -28.98 2.83
CA GLN A 204 -10.72 -28.65 1.57
C GLN A 204 -11.17 -29.60 0.45
N VAL A 205 -11.78 -29.04 -0.59
CA VAL A 205 -12.19 -29.76 -1.79
C VAL A 205 -11.13 -29.56 -2.86
N LYS A 206 -10.39 -30.63 -3.17
CA LYS A 206 -9.34 -30.64 -4.20
C LYS A 206 -9.95 -30.75 -5.61
N SER A 207 -9.10 -30.52 -6.61
CA SER A 207 -9.43 -30.71 -8.01
C SER A 207 -10.11 -32.06 -8.29
N GLY A 208 -11.30 -32.04 -8.88
CA GLY A 208 -12.14 -33.22 -9.14
C GLY A 208 -12.81 -33.88 -7.92
N GLY A 209 -12.66 -33.33 -6.71
CA GLY A 209 -13.45 -33.71 -5.53
C GLY A 209 -14.74 -32.90 -5.45
N ARG A 210 -15.74 -33.37 -4.67
CA ARG A 210 -17.05 -32.71 -4.56
C ARG A 210 -17.55 -32.60 -3.12
N LEU A 211 -17.99 -31.40 -2.71
CA LEU A 211 -18.77 -31.21 -1.49
C LEU A 211 -20.23 -31.00 -1.88
N THR A 212 -21.13 -31.74 -1.23
CA THR A 212 -22.57 -31.48 -1.24
C THR A 212 -23.04 -31.23 0.19
N ALA A 213 -23.78 -30.16 0.44
CA ALA A 213 -24.23 -29.75 1.76
C ALA A 213 -25.62 -29.12 1.71
N THR A 214 -26.53 -29.53 2.60
CA THR A 214 -27.79 -28.83 2.81
C THR A 214 -28.16 -28.66 4.28
N GLY A 215 -28.74 -27.51 4.62
CA GLY A 215 -29.23 -27.22 5.99
C GLY A 215 -28.14 -27.26 7.06
N SER A 216 -26.86 -27.13 6.69
CA SER A 216 -25.71 -27.37 7.57
C SER A 216 -25.04 -26.05 7.98
N THR A 217 -24.41 -26.02 9.16
CA THR A 217 -23.67 -24.86 9.65
C THR A 217 -22.18 -25.17 9.71
N PHE A 218 -21.39 -24.47 8.90
CA PHE A 218 -19.94 -24.58 8.84
C PHE A 218 -19.29 -23.53 9.76
N GLY A 219 -19.03 -23.90 11.01
CA GLY A 219 -18.11 -23.17 11.90
C GLY A 219 -16.63 -23.47 11.61
N TRP A 220 -16.36 -24.31 10.60
CA TRP A 220 -15.04 -24.54 10.02
C TRP A 220 -14.92 -23.74 8.72
N SER A 221 -13.71 -23.39 8.32
CA SER A 221 -13.47 -22.83 6.99
C SER A 221 -13.73 -23.89 5.91
N VAL A 222 -14.09 -23.45 4.71
CA VAL A 222 -14.29 -24.32 3.54
C VAL A 222 -13.50 -23.77 2.38
N ALA A 223 -12.66 -24.59 1.75
CA ALA A 223 -11.86 -24.22 0.60
C ALA A 223 -12.22 -25.07 -0.62
N TRP A 224 -12.58 -24.42 -1.72
CA TRP A 224 -12.65 -25.02 -3.04
C TRP A 224 -11.39 -24.63 -3.83
N ASP A 225 -10.47 -25.59 -3.97
CA ASP A 225 -9.27 -25.44 -4.80
C ASP A 225 -9.64 -25.39 -6.29
N ASP A 226 -8.71 -24.99 -7.15
CA ASP A 226 -8.94 -24.96 -8.59
C ASP A 226 -9.31 -26.34 -9.17
N GLY A 227 -10.30 -26.34 -10.07
CA GLY A 227 -10.92 -27.54 -10.65
C GLY A 227 -11.73 -28.40 -9.67
N ALA A 228 -12.03 -27.95 -8.44
CA ALA A 228 -12.98 -28.62 -7.56
C ALA A 228 -14.39 -28.70 -8.22
N ILE A 229 -15.16 -29.74 -7.92
CA ILE A 229 -16.51 -29.89 -8.47
C ILE A 229 -17.49 -29.15 -7.55
N LEU A 230 -18.11 -28.10 -8.10
CA LEU A 230 -19.21 -27.37 -7.47
C LEU A 230 -20.31 -27.10 -8.50
N GLY A 231 -21.55 -27.49 -8.18
CA GLY A 231 -22.76 -27.13 -8.93
C GLY A 231 -23.71 -26.26 -8.12
N ALA A 232 -24.63 -25.55 -8.79
CA ALA A 232 -25.58 -24.62 -8.18
C ALA A 232 -26.58 -25.24 -7.16
N THR A 233 -26.65 -26.57 -7.09
CA THR A 233 -27.47 -27.34 -6.13
C THR A 233 -26.64 -28.09 -5.10
N ASP A 234 -25.31 -28.00 -5.17
CA ASP A 234 -24.44 -28.82 -4.34
C ASP A 234 -24.38 -28.29 -2.91
N VAL A 235 -24.27 -26.97 -2.73
CA VAL A 235 -24.35 -26.32 -1.41
C VAL A 235 -25.53 -25.34 -1.36
N THR A 236 -26.59 -25.69 -0.63
CA THR A 236 -27.80 -24.86 -0.48
C THR A 236 -28.32 -24.83 0.95
N ASN A 237 -28.91 -23.73 1.38
CA ASN A 237 -29.47 -23.52 2.72
C ASN A 237 -28.46 -23.74 3.86
N ASN A 238 -27.16 -23.51 3.63
CA ASN A 238 -26.11 -23.63 4.65
C ASN A 238 -25.72 -22.27 5.22
N ALA A 239 -25.22 -22.26 6.45
CA ALA A 239 -24.55 -21.12 7.07
C ALA A 239 -23.04 -21.33 7.01
N PHE A 240 -22.28 -20.36 6.51
CA PHE A 240 -20.82 -20.36 6.52
C PHE A 240 -20.32 -19.33 7.54
N ASP A 241 -20.06 -19.83 8.76
CA ASP A 241 -19.54 -19.03 9.86
C ASP A 241 -18.01 -19.03 9.89
N GLY A 242 -17.34 -19.96 9.20
CA GLY A 242 -15.91 -19.89 8.84
C GLY A 242 -15.67 -19.26 7.47
N THR A 243 -14.41 -18.94 7.17
CA THR A 243 -14.00 -18.37 5.87
C THR A 243 -14.25 -19.33 4.72
N VAL A 244 -14.77 -18.81 3.61
CA VAL A 244 -14.97 -19.54 2.35
C VAL A 244 -13.89 -19.13 1.34
N TYR A 245 -12.94 -20.02 1.04
CA TYR A 245 -11.94 -19.81 -0.02
C TYR A 245 -12.46 -20.38 -1.32
N VAL A 246 -12.58 -19.56 -2.37
CA VAL A 246 -13.28 -19.97 -3.59
C VAL A 246 -12.74 -19.30 -4.86
N GLN A 247 -12.76 -20.02 -5.98
CA GLN A 247 -12.52 -19.42 -7.29
C GLN A 247 -13.62 -18.40 -7.63
N PRO A 248 -13.32 -17.24 -8.23
CA PRO A 248 -14.31 -16.17 -8.45
C PRO A 248 -15.54 -16.65 -9.25
N ALA A 249 -15.34 -17.53 -10.24
CA ALA A 249 -16.40 -18.13 -11.05
C ALA A 249 -17.41 -19.00 -10.27
N TYR A 250 -17.12 -19.36 -9.02
CA TYR A 250 -18.00 -20.17 -8.16
C TYR A 250 -18.90 -19.33 -7.26
N VAL A 251 -18.64 -18.04 -7.09
CA VAL A 251 -19.46 -17.13 -6.26
C VAL A 251 -20.96 -17.21 -6.62
N PRO A 252 -21.40 -17.20 -7.91
CA PRO A 252 -22.82 -17.33 -8.24
C PRO A 252 -23.45 -18.67 -7.84
N LEU A 253 -22.65 -19.73 -7.66
CA LEU A 253 -23.11 -21.05 -7.25
C LEU A 253 -23.40 -21.12 -5.74
N LEU A 254 -22.88 -20.16 -4.95
CA LEU A 254 -23.06 -20.06 -3.50
C LEU A 254 -24.32 -19.28 -3.09
N ALA A 255 -25.02 -18.62 -4.03
CA ALA A 255 -26.12 -17.70 -3.76
C ALA A 255 -27.29 -18.28 -2.93
N ASN A 256 -27.53 -19.59 -3.02
CA ASN A 256 -28.65 -20.27 -2.34
C ASN A 256 -28.37 -20.64 -0.87
N ASN A 257 -27.47 -19.93 -0.17
CA ASN A 257 -27.08 -20.21 1.22
C ASN A 257 -27.50 -19.07 2.17
N THR A 258 -27.56 -19.33 3.47
CA THR A 258 -28.26 -18.46 4.44
C THR A 258 -27.42 -17.38 5.08
N SER A 259 -26.10 -17.57 5.20
CA SER A 259 -25.18 -16.60 5.81
C SER A 259 -23.74 -16.88 5.41
N PHE A 260 -22.92 -15.82 5.40
CA PHE A 260 -21.47 -15.85 5.20
C PHE A 260 -20.81 -14.82 6.12
N GLN A 261 -19.57 -15.12 6.54
CA GLN A 261 -18.59 -14.12 6.96
C GLN A 261 -17.69 -13.77 5.75
N ASP A 262 -16.40 -14.05 5.82
CA ASP A 262 -15.46 -13.76 4.74
C ASP A 262 -15.54 -14.78 3.60
N VAL A 263 -15.57 -14.27 2.37
CA VAL A 263 -15.49 -15.03 1.12
C VAL A 263 -14.23 -14.59 0.39
N ASP A 264 -13.17 -15.38 0.55
CA ASP A 264 -11.84 -15.15 0.01
C ASP A 264 -11.81 -15.57 -1.46
N LEU A 265 -11.54 -14.60 -2.34
CA LEU A 265 -11.48 -14.79 -3.79
C LEU A 265 -10.07 -15.23 -4.20
N ASN A 266 -9.96 -16.50 -4.60
CA ASN A 266 -8.72 -17.07 -5.11
C ASN A 266 -8.26 -16.31 -6.38
N SER A 267 -6.98 -15.98 -6.43
CA SER A 267 -6.31 -15.22 -7.49
C SER A 267 -5.51 -16.15 -8.43
N GLY A 268 -4.72 -15.58 -9.35
CA GLY A 268 -3.86 -16.33 -10.28
C GLY A 268 -4.53 -17.09 -11.42
N SER A 269 -5.87 -17.22 -11.40
CA SER A 269 -6.67 -17.51 -12.59
C SER A 269 -7.28 -16.22 -13.12
N SER A 270 -7.25 -16.03 -14.44
CA SER A 270 -7.85 -14.86 -15.08
C SER A 270 -9.37 -15.03 -15.18
N ILE A 271 -10.11 -14.00 -14.76
CA ILE A 271 -11.58 -14.00 -14.88
C ILE A 271 -11.93 -13.92 -16.37
N GLY A 272 -12.75 -14.86 -16.85
CA GLY A 272 -13.10 -15.00 -18.26
C GLY A 272 -14.12 -13.97 -18.76
N ALA A 273 -14.45 -14.04 -20.06
CA ALA A 273 -15.35 -13.08 -20.72
C ALA A 273 -16.83 -13.13 -20.27
N THR A 274 -17.23 -14.09 -19.44
CA THR A 274 -18.56 -14.09 -18.81
C THR A 274 -18.56 -13.08 -17.65
N PRO A 275 -19.52 -12.13 -17.59
CA PRO A 275 -19.64 -11.23 -16.44
C PRO A 275 -19.75 -11.99 -15.12
N LEU A 276 -19.01 -11.51 -14.11
CA LEU A 276 -19.05 -12.01 -12.74
C LEU A 276 -19.60 -10.92 -11.83
N ASP A 277 -20.79 -11.15 -11.28
CA ASP A 277 -21.36 -10.27 -10.26
C ASP A 277 -21.03 -10.80 -8.86
N LEU A 278 -20.70 -9.88 -7.94
CA LEU A 278 -20.36 -10.12 -6.54
C LEU A 278 -21.47 -9.52 -5.64
N PRO A 279 -22.60 -10.23 -5.46
CA PRO A 279 -23.73 -9.80 -4.64
C PRO A 279 -23.46 -10.00 -3.15
N VAL A 280 -24.25 -9.35 -2.29
CA VAL A 280 -24.38 -9.73 -0.88
C VAL A 280 -24.93 -11.15 -0.79
N LEU A 281 -24.10 -12.09 -0.35
CA LEU A 281 -24.50 -13.48 -0.12
C LEU A 281 -25.14 -13.62 1.27
N GLY A 282 -26.08 -14.57 1.42
CA GLY A 282 -26.59 -14.93 2.75
C GLY A 282 -27.57 -13.93 3.37
N GLY A 283 -28.52 -13.42 2.59
CA GLY A 283 -29.85 -13.01 3.07
C GLY A 283 -30.00 -11.75 3.94
N SER A 284 -28.95 -11.28 4.64
CA SER A 284 -28.78 -9.94 5.26
C SER A 284 -27.56 -9.88 6.21
N SER A 285 -26.52 -10.69 6.00
CA SER A 285 -25.33 -10.66 6.88
C SER A 285 -24.58 -9.34 6.73
N THR A 286 -24.56 -8.50 7.76
CA THR A 286 -23.68 -7.31 7.84
C THR A 286 -22.21 -7.69 8.07
N LEU A 287 -21.92 -8.96 8.26
CA LEU A 287 -20.58 -9.51 8.43
C LEU A 287 -20.03 -10.12 7.12
N GLN A 288 -20.84 -10.22 6.07
CA GLN A 288 -20.37 -10.75 4.80
C GLN A 288 -19.43 -9.76 4.13
N ARG A 289 -18.25 -10.24 3.74
CA ARG A 289 -17.26 -9.49 2.97
C ARG A 289 -16.68 -10.37 1.88
N TYR A 290 -16.39 -9.80 0.72
CA TYR A 290 -15.42 -10.42 -0.19
C TYR A 290 -14.02 -9.94 0.19
N VAL A 291 -13.10 -10.88 0.32
CA VAL A 291 -11.69 -10.59 0.56
C VAL A 291 -10.93 -10.91 -0.72
N ILE A 292 -10.03 -10.04 -1.14
CA ILE A 292 -9.17 -10.24 -2.31
C ILE A 292 -7.72 -10.39 -1.81
N PRO A 293 -7.33 -11.55 -1.24
CA PRO A 293 -6.06 -11.72 -0.53
C PRO A 293 -4.83 -11.86 -1.44
N SER A 294 -4.97 -11.62 -2.75
CA SER A 294 -3.92 -11.87 -3.74
C SER A 294 -3.29 -13.27 -3.65
N LEU A 295 -4.02 -14.30 -3.21
CA LEU A 295 -3.52 -15.68 -3.04
C LEU A 295 -4.15 -16.62 -4.07
N THR A 296 -3.38 -17.53 -4.67
CA THR A 296 -3.87 -18.50 -5.66
C THR A 296 -4.85 -19.56 -5.13
N GLY A 297 -5.09 -19.57 -3.82
CA GLY A 297 -5.97 -20.51 -3.13
C GLY A 297 -5.70 -20.50 -1.62
N TYR A 298 -6.39 -21.37 -0.88
CA TYR A 298 -6.05 -21.64 0.52
C TYR A 298 -4.61 -22.16 0.64
N ASN A 299 -3.77 -21.46 1.41
CA ASN A 299 -2.32 -21.64 1.47
C ASN A 299 -1.63 -21.61 0.08
N GLY A 300 -2.16 -20.81 -0.85
CA GLY A 300 -1.59 -20.57 -2.17
C GLY A 300 -0.34 -19.69 -2.13
N THR A 301 0.12 -19.29 -3.31
CA THR A 301 1.19 -18.30 -3.51
C THR A 301 0.60 -16.94 -3.83
N TYR A 302 1.33 -15.85 -3.56
CA TYR A 302 0.88 -14.52 -3.96
C TYR A 302 0.84 -14.35 -5.49
N SER A 303 -0.24 -13.73 -5.98
CA SER A 303 -0.57 -13.50 -7.40
C SER A 303 -1.72 -12.49 -7.50
N PRO A 304 -1.70 -11.53 -8.44
CA PRO A 304 -2.70 -10.47 -8.51
C PRO A 304 -4.08 -11.01 -8.91
N PHE A 305 -5.13 -10.43 -8.33
CA PHE A 305 -6.50 -10.67 -8.77
C PHE A 305 -6.73 -10.00 -10.12
N THR A 306 -6.73 -10.78 -11.20
CA THR A 306 -6.67 -10.24 -12.58
C THR A 306 -8.01 -10.39 -13.32
N ILE A 307 -8.61 -9.25 -13.65
CA ILE A 307 -9.79 -9.15 -14.54
C ILE A 307 -9.27 -9.06 -15.98
N ALA A 308 -9.48 -10.12 -16.77
CA ALA A 308 -8.92 -10.19 -18.12
C ALA A 308 -9.55 -9.17 -19.10
N ALA A 309 -8.84 -8.86 -20.19
CA ALA A 309 -9.38 -8.05 -21.27
C ALA A 309 -10.68 -8.66 -21.82
N GLY A 310 -11.75 -7.85 -21.87
CA GLY A 310 -13.10 -8.29 -22.25
C GLY A 310 -13.89 -9.02 -21.18
N ALA A 311 -13.33 -9.25 -19.99
CA ALA A 311 -14.08 -9.68 -18.80
C ALA A 311 -14.77 -8.49 -18.12
N THR A 312 -15.77 -8.77 -17.29
CA THR A 312 -16.41 -7.77 -16.44
C THR A 312 -16.63 -8.36 -15.05
N VAL A 313 -16.24 -7.62 -14.02
CA VAL A 313 -16.60 -7.90 -12.62
C VAL A 313 -17.46 -6.76 -12.10
N THR A 314 -18.58 -7.09 -11.47
CA THR A 314 -19.47 -6.12 -10.81
C THR A 314 -19.42 -6.37 -9.30
N ILE A 315 -19.13 -5.34 -8.52
CA ILE A 315 -19.39 -5.32 -7.08
C ILE A 315 -20.73 -4.64 -6.88
N ASP A 316 -21.72 -5.43 -6.46
CA ASP A 316 -23.10 -4.98 -6.34
C ASP A 316 -23.31 -4.01 -5.17
N LYS A 317 -24.45 -3.32 -5.22
CA LYS A 317 -24.89 -2.40 -4.18
C LYS A 317 -25.02 -3.08 -2.81
N ASN A 318 -24.49 -2.42 -1.78
CA ASN A 318 -24.34 -2.89 -0.40
C ASN A 318 -23.40 -4.09 -0.21
N THR A 319 -22.62 -4.50 -1.22
CA THR A 319 -21.56 -5.49 -1.03
C THR A 319 -20.38 -4.85 -0.28
N SER A 320 -19.77 -5.59 0.66
CA SER A 320 -18.55 -5.17 1.37
C SER A 320 -17.33 -5.84 0.75
N VAL A 321 -16.26 -5.08 0.50
CA VAL A 321 -15.01 -5.59 -0.10
C VAL A 321 -13.79 -5.14 0.70
N VAL A 322 -12.86 -6.07 0.88
CA VAL A 322 -11.57 -5.88 1.54
C VAL A 322 -10.43 -6.32 0.63
N ILE A 323 -9.45 -5.45 0.45
CA ILE A 323 -8.15 -5.74 -0.15
C ILE A 323 -7.15 -5.68 1.02
N PRO A 324 -6.70 -6.82 1.58
CA PRO A 324 -5.75 -6.81 2.68
C PRO A 324 -4.33 -6.57 2.18
N ASP A 325 -3.55 -5.81 2.96
CA ASP A 325 -2.12 -5.69 2.75
C ASP A 325 -1.46 -7.04 3.01
N THR A 326 -0.80 -7.56 1.98
CA THR A 326 -0.09 -8.84 1.98
C THR A 326 1.40 -8.70 1.65
N GLY A 327 1.92 -7.46 1.57
CA GLY A 327 3.26 -7.19 1.04
C GLY A 327 3.38 -7.53 -0.44
N TYR A 328 2.33 -7.23 -1.22
CA TYR A 328 2.28 -7.50 -2.66
C TYR A 328 1.68 -6.33 -3.43
N THR A 329 2.51 -5.66 -4.24
CA THR A 329 2.08 -4.56 -5.09
C THR A 329 1.25 -5.05 -6.29
N GLY A 330 0.16 -4.34 -6.60
CA GLY A 330 -0.78 -4.69 -7.67
C GLY A 330 -1.86 -5.70 -7.27
N SER A 331 -2.40 -5.61 -6.05
CA SER A 331 -3.38 -6.53 -5.47
C SER A 331 -4.56 -6.85 -6.42
N VAL A 332 -5.07 -5.84 -7.13
CA VAL A 332 -6.10 -5.98 -8.18
C VAL A 332 -5.59 -5.40 -9.50
N VAL A 333 -5.67 -6.18 -10.57
CA VAL A 333 -5.29 -5.76 -11.94
C VAL A 333 -6.50 -5.81 -12.86
N VAL A 334 -6.85 -4.67 -13.45
CA VAL A 334 -8.04 -4.48 -14.29
C VAL A 334 -7.62 -4.28 -15.75
N ASN A 335 -7.68 -5.36 -16.53
CA ASN A 335 -7.46 -5.32 -18.00
C ASN A 335 -8.81 -5.33 -18.77
N GLY A 336 -9.88 -5.77 -18.11
CA GLY A 336 -11.27 -5.70 -18.57
C GLY A 336 -12.02 -4.55 -17.87
N THR A 337 -13.19 -4.84 -17.33
CA THR A 337 -13.99 -3.84 -16.59
C THR A 337 -14.21 -4.27 -15.14
N LEU A 338 -13.92 -3.38 -14.18
CA LEU A 338 -14.37 -3.49 -12.80
C LEU A 338 -15.41 -2.41 -12.53
N THR A 339 -16.62 -2.81 -12.15
CA THR A 339 -17.71 -1.89 -11.78
C THR A 339 -17.98 -1.97 -10.29
N VAL A 340 -18.12 -0.84 -9.62
CA VAL A 340 -18.49 -0.74 -8.19
C VAL A 340 -19.59 0.31 -8.06
N THR A 341 -20.69 0.03 -7.37
CA THR A 341 -21.79 1.00 -7.23
C THR A 341 -22.45 0.91 -5.87
N ASP A 342 -22.36 1.99 -5.09
CA ASP A 342 -22.87 2.08 -3.72
C ASP A 342 -22.53 0.85 -2.84
N PRO A 343 -21.26 0.44 -2.72
CA PRO A 343 -20.87 -0.68 -1.85
C PRO A 343 -21.14 -0.34 -0.38
N ALA A 344 -21.29 -1.34 0.49
CA ALA A 344 -21.42 -1.11 1.93
C ALA A 344 -20.08 -0.70 2.57
N SER A 345 -18.97 -1.20 2.03
CA SER A 345 -17.61 -0.73 2.32
C SER A 345 -16.64 -1.15 1.21
N PHE A 346 -15.63 -0.32 0.96
CA PHE A 346 -14.52 -0.64 0.06
C PHE A 346 -13.20 -0.24 0.71
N VAL A 347 -12.44 -1.23 1.19
CA VAL A 347 -11.42 -1.03 2.22
C VAL A 347 -10.07 -1.67 1.85
N ALA A 348 -8.98 -0.92 2.01
CA ALA A 348 -7.64 -1.49 2.14
C ALA A 348 -7.37 -1.80 3.63
N GLN A 349 -6.91 -3.01 3.95
CA GLN A 349 -6.73 -3.46 5.33
C GLN A 349 -5.27 -3.78 5.65
N PHE A 350 -4.59 -2.83 6.30
CA PHE A 350 -3.24 -2.99 6.83
C PHE A 350 -3.24 -3.86 8.09
N THR A 351 -2.60 -5.02 8.02
CA THR A 351 -2.50 -5.96 9.16
C THR A 351 -1.09 -6.07 9.74
N VAL A 352 -0.07 -5.75 8.95
CA VAL A 352 1.35 -5.63 9.28
C VAL A 352 1.90 -4.54 8.36
N ASP A 353 2.89 -3.75 8.79
CA ASP A 353 3.58 -2.82 7.88
C ASP A 353 4.55 -3.60 6.97
N HIS A 354 4.24 -3.67 5.68
CA HIS A 354 5.13 -4.22 4.65
C HIS A 354 5.91 -3.13 3.89
N GLY A 355 5.57 -1.85 4.05
CA GLY A 355 6.10 -0.74 3.26
C GLY A 355 5.68 -0.73 1.78
N ASP A 356 4.71 -1.58 1.40
CA ASP A 356 4.21 -1.75 0.03
C ASP A 356 2.97 -0.87 -0.25
N THR A 357 2.55 -0.84 -1.52
CA THR A 357 1.35 -0.11 -1.98
C THR A 357 0.20 -1.05 -2.34
N ASP A 358 -0.82 -1.10 -1.49
CA ASP A 358 -2.10 -1.72 -1.81
C ASP A 358 -2.72 -0.99 -3.01
N SER A 359 -3.03 -1.73 -4.08
CA SER A 359 -3.32 -1.08 -5.35
C SER A 359 -4.36 -1.77 -6.23
N ILE A 360 -5.20 -0.93 -6.84
CA ILE A 360 -5.96 -1.27 -8.04
C ILE A 360 -5.23 -0.66 -9.23
N VAL A 361 -4.66 -1.52 -10.07
CA VAL A 361 -3.97 -1.13 -11.30
C VAL A 361 -4.93 -1.30 -12.48
N VAL A 362 -5.31 -0.21 -13.11
CA VAL A 362 -6.12 -0.21 -14.34
C VAL A 362 -5.17 -0.19 -15.53
N ASP A 363 -4.94 -1.34 -16.14
CA ASP A 363 -3.96 -1.51 -17.21
C ASP A 363 -4.53 -1.10 -18.58
N SER A 364 -3.73 -1.24 -19.64
CA SER A 364 -4.09 -0.87 -21.01
C SER A 364 -5.35 -1.57 -21.52
N GLY A 365 -6.38 -0.79 -21.88
CA GLY A 365 -7.70 -1.28 -22.25
C GLY A 365 -8.64 -1.57 -21.07
N GLY A 366 -8.14 -1.48 -19.84
CA GLY A 366 -8.91 -1.63 -18.61
C GLY A 366 -9.82 -0.43 -18.33
N THR A 367 -10.93 -0.68 -17.64
CA THR A 367 -11.82 0.37 -17.12
C THR A 367 -12.23 0.05 -15.68
N LEU A 368 -11.92 0.96 -14.75
CA LEU A 368 -12.51 1.00 -13.42
C LEU A 368 -13.67 1.99 -13.44
N ALA A 369 -14.89 1.52 -13.18
CA ALA A 369 -16.11 2.33 -13.14
C ALA A 369 -16.71 2.31 -11.72
N VAL A 370 -16.64 3.44 -11.01
CA VAL A 370 -17.11 3.54 -9.62
C VAL A 370 -18.15 4.63 -9.43
N ALA A 371 -19.16 4.35 -8.61
CA ALA A 371 -20.19 5.31 -8.25
C ALA A 371 -20.55 5.17 -6.76
N GLY A 372 -20.67 6.29 -6.05
CA GLY A 372 -21.03 6.30 -4.62
C GLY A 372 -20.12 5.45 -3.74
N THR A 373 -18.83 5.33 -4.08
CA THR A 373 -17.87 4.44 -3.41
C THR A 373 -16.92 5.25 -2.53
N ASP A 374 -16.84 4.90 -1.25
CA ASP A 374 -15.84 5.44 -0.33
C ASP A 374 -14.64 4.48 -0.25
N PHE A 375 -13.52 4.85 -0.85
CA PHE A 375 -12.24 4.14 -0.76
C PHE A 375 -11.55 4.52 0.55
N THR A 376 -11.45 3.57 1.47
CA THR A 376 -10.96 3.81 2.83
C THR A 376 -9.83 2.88 3.22
N THR A 377 -9.05 3.25 4.24
CA THR A 377 -7.97 2.44 4.81
C THR A 377 -8.32 2.08 6.26
N THR A 378 -7.91 0.88 6.70
CA THR A 378 -8.06 0.43 8.10
C THR A 378 -6.85 -0.38 8.54
N GLY A 379 -6.52 -0.37 9.82
CA GLY A 379 -5.35 -1.04 10.37
C GLY A 379 -4.61 -0.19 11.41
N SER A 380 -3.65 -0.78 12.13
CA SER A 380 -2.79 -0.02 13.04
C SER A 380 -1.70 0.77 12.31
N GLU A 381 -1.21 0.24 11.19
CA GLU A 381 -0.12 0.82 10.40
C GLU A 381 -0.62 1.63 9.18
N ALA A 382 -1.91 1.98 9.15
CA ALA A 382 -2.54 2.72 8.05
C ALA A 382 -1.98 4.17 7.85
N SER A 383 -1.05 4.61 8.70
CA SER A 383 -0.32 5.87 8.56
C SER A 383 1.03 5.76 7.86
N THR A 384 1.55 4.54 7.63
CA THR A 384 2.80 4.29 6.89
C THR A 384 2.56 3.60 5.55
N GLY A 385 1.55 2.73 5.48
CA GLY A 385 1.10 2.11 4.23
C GLY A 385 0.47 3.12 3.26
N THR A 386 0.61 2.88 1.95
CA THR A 386 -0.04 3.68 0.90
C THR A 386 -1.09 2.84 0.17
N SER A 387 -2.25 3.43 -0.12
CA SER A 387 -3.28 2.80 -0.96
C SER A 387 -3.51 3.65 -2.21
N LEU A 388 -3.60 3.00 -3.37
CA LEU A 388 -3.52 3.66 -4.68
C LEU A 388 -4.49 3.08 -5.71
N VAL A 389 -5.21 3.95 -6.42
CA VAL A 389 -5.80 3.63 -7.72
C VAL A 389 -4.85 4.13 -8.80
N GLN A 390 -4.14 3.22 -9.50
CA GLN A 390 -3.21 3.60 -10.56
C GLN A 390 -3.79 3.28 -11.94
N VAL A 391 -3.99 4.32 -12.75
CA VAL A 391 -4.46 4.21 -14.13
C VAL A 391 -3.25 4.27 -15.06
N LYS A 392 -2.93 3.15 -15.70
CA LYS A 392 -1.81 3.02 -16.64
C LYS A 392 -2.15 3.57 -18.01
N SER A 393 -1.13 3.63 -18.88
CA SER A 393 -1.25 4.05 -20.27
C SER A 393 -2.31 3.24 -21.03
N GLY A 394 -3.36 3.91 -21.51
CA GLY A 394 -4.52 3.29 -22.16
C GLY A 394 -5.56 2.66 -21.23
N GLY A 395 -5.38 2.71 -19.90
CA GLY A 395 -6.41 2.37 -18.91
C GLY A 395 -7.32 3.57 -18.63
N ARG A 396 -8.52 3.36 -18.05
CA ARG A 396 -9.51 4.42 -17.80
C ARG A 396 -10.13 4.32 -16.41
N LEU A 397 -10.19 5.44 -15.67
CA LEU A 397 -11.01 5.58 -14.47
C LEU A 397 -12.25 6.40 -14.80
N MET A 398 -13.43 5.85 -14.50
CA MET A 398 -14.71 6.55 -14.50
C MET A 398 -15.23 6.56 -13.05
N ALA A 399 -15.42 7.73 -12.45
CA ALA A 399 -15.83 7.89 -11.06
C ALA A 399 -16.93 8.95 -10.92
N THR A 400 -18.03 8.63 -10.22
CA THR A 400 -19.07 9.62 -9.91
C THR A 400 -19.51 9.60 -8.45
N GLY A 401 -19.53 10.75 -7.79
CA GLY A 401 -20.01 10.87 -6.41
C GLY A 401 -19.27 10.00 -5.37
N SER A 402 -18.00 9.66 -5.64
CA SER A 402 -17.19 8.75 -4.81
C SER A 402 -16.16 9.52 -3.97
N THR A 403 -15.72 8.96 -2.85
CA THR A 403 -14.68 9.54 -1.98
C THR A 403 -13.41 8.70 -2.10
N PHE A 404 -12.32 9.31 -2.58
CA PHE A 404 -11.01 8.69 -2.66
C PHE A 404 -10.17 9.09 -1.45
N GLY A 405 -10.26 8.33 -0.35
CA GLY A 405 -9.29 8.39 0.74
C GLY A 405 -7.95 7.72 0.40
N TRP A 406 -7.92 6.97 -0.71
CA TRP A 406 -6.70 6.47 -1.36
C TRP A 406 -6.16 7.53 -2.31
N SER A 407 -4.86 7.51 -2.58
CA SER A 407 -4.29 8.30 -3.68
C SER A 407 -4.77 7.78 -5.04
N VAL A 408 -4.77 8.65 -6.04
CA VAL A 408 -5.12 8.30 -7.43
C VAL A 408 -4.04 8.80 -8.37
N ALA A 409 -3.47 7.90 -9.18
CA ALA A 409 -2.44 8.24 -10.14
C ALA A 409 -2.93 7.99 -11.57
N TRP A 410 -2.89 9.02 -12.40
CA TRP A 410 -2.96 8.91 -13.86
C TRP A 410 -1.55 8.96 -14.42
N ASP A 411 -1.04 7.79 -14.83
CA ASP A 411 0.25 7.65 -15.50
C ASP A 411 0.19 8.24 -16.92
N ASP A 412 1.36 8.48 -17.52
CA ASP A 412 1.47 9.07 -18.85
C ASP A 412 0.75 8.25 -19.94
N GLY A 413 -0.22 8.87 -20.60
CA GLY A 413 -1.08 8.26 -21.62
C GLY A 413 -2.28 7.47 -21.07
N ALA A 414 -2.60 7.57 -19.77
CA ALA A 414 -3.88 7.11 -19.23
C ALA A 414 -5.07 7.81 -19.92
N ILE A 415 -6.23 7.19 -19.96
CA ILE A 415 -7.44 7.77 -20.59
C ILE A 415 -8.22 8.54 -19.54
N LEU A 416 -8.36 9.86 -19.74
CA LEU A 416 -9.24 10.73 -18.97
C LEU A 416 -10.05 11.65 -19.90
N GLY A 417 -11.38 11.60 -19.79
CA GLY A 417 -12.31 12.50 -20.45
C GLY A 417 -13.01 13.46 -19.47
N ALA A 418 -13.57 14.57 -19.98
CA ALA A 418 -14.19 15.63 -19.18
C ALA A 418 -15.45 15.21 -18.38
N THR A 419 -15.98 14.01 -18.62
CA THR A 419 -17.12 13.42 -17.89
C THR A 419 -16.75 12.16 -17.13
N ASP A 420 -15.46 11.78 -17.12
CA ASP A 420 -15.05 10.50 -16.56
C ASP A 420 -14.97 10.57 -15.04
N VAL A 421 -14.45 11.65 -14.47
CA VAL A 421 -14.44 11.89 -13.03
C VAL A 421 -15.21 13.16 -12.67
N THR A 422 -16.42 13.00 -12.09
CA THR A 422 -17.28 14.13 -11.70
C THR A 422 -17.95 13.94 -10.34
N GLY A 423 -17.98 14.99 -9.53
CA GLY A 423 -18.64 15.01 -8.23
C GLY A 423 -17.94 14.19 -7.13
N ASN A 424 -16.68 13.80 -7.34
CA ASN A 424 -15.91 13.02 -6.38
C ASN A 424 -15.14 13.91 -5.41
N ALA A 425 -14.83 13.39 -4.23
CA ALA A 425 -13.87 13.97 -3.29
C ALA A 425 -12.53 13.21 -3.41
N PHE A 426 -11.42 13.94 -3.50
CA PHE A 426 -10.07 13.38 -3.47
C PHE A 426 -9.38 13.79 -2.17
N ASP A 427 -9.48 12.91 -1.19
CA ASP A 427 -8.88 13.09 0.14
C ASP A 427 -7.45 12.49 0.18
N GLY A 428 -7.09 11.58 -0.74
CA GLY A 428 -5.71 11.22 -1.04
C GLY A 428 -5.07 12.12 -2.11
N THR A 429 -3.75 11.95 -2.34
CA THR A 429 -3.00 12.71 -3.37
C THR A 429 -3.42 12.30 -4.78
N VAL A 430 -3.56 13.29 -5.67
CA VAL A 430 -3.84 13.07 -7.09
C VAL A 430 -2.58 13.31 -7.92
N TYR A 431 -1.98 12.25 -8.46
CA TYR A 431 -0.86 12.34 -9.40
C TYR A 431 -1.40 12.41 -10.83
N VAL A 432 -1.08 13.47 -11.56
CA VAL A 432 -1.77 13.77 -12.81
C VAL A 432 -0.92 14.54 -13.81
N GLN A 433 -1.10 14.25 -15.11
CA GLN A 433 -0.51 15.09 -16.16
C GLN A 433 -1.07 16.52 -16.12
N PRO A 434 -0.26 17.57 -16.35
CA PRO A 434 -0.74 18.95 -16.29
C PRO A 434 -1.93 19.22 -17.22
N ALA A 435 -1.95 18.60 -18.40
CA ALA A 435 -3.04 18.72 -19.38
C ALA A 435 -4.39 18.13 -18.91
N TYR A 436 -4.42 17.34 -17.84
CA TYR A 436 -5.63 16.72 -17.30
C TYR A 436 -6.28 17.53 -16.17
N VAL A 437 -5.59 18.51 -15.61
CA VAL A 437 -6.13 19.39 -14.55
C VAL A 437 -7.50 20.01 -14.92
N PRO A 438 -7.73 20.55 -16.15
CA PRO A 438 -9.04 21.09 -16.51
C PRO A 438 -10.17 20.04 -16.55
N LEU A 439 -9.84 18.75 -16.69
CA LEU A 439 -10.81 17.66 -16.70
C LEU A 439 -11.27 17.27 -15.28
N LEU A 440 -10.52 17.68 -14.26
CA LEU A 440 -10.82 17.43 -12.84
C LEU A 440 -11.76 18.48 -12.22
N ALA A 441 -12.04 19.58 -12.92
CA ALA A 441 -12.76 20.74 -12.38
C ALA A 441 -14.18 20.47 -11.82
N ASN A 442 -14.84 19.40 -12.27
CA ASN A 442 -16.21 19.05 -11.85
C ASN A 442 -16.29 18.21 -10.56
N ASN A 443 -15.24 18.18 -9.74
CA ASN A 443 -15.14 17.40 -8.49
C ASN A 443 -15.24 18.30 -7.25
N THR A 444 -15.55 17.73 -6.07
CA THR A 444 -16.00 18.48 -4.89
C THR A 444 -14.88 19.00 -4.00
N SER A 445 -13.81 18.22 -3.83
CA SER A 445 -12.66 18.54 -2.97
C SER A 445 -11.39 17.84 -3.44
N PHE A 446 -10.26 18.44 -3.11
CA PHE A 446 -8.90 17.92 -3.31
C PHE A 446 -8.02 18.28 -2.11
N GLN A 447 -7.08 17.40 -1.77
CA GLN A 447 -5.84 17.75 -1.07
C GLN A 447 -4.75 18.09 -2.11
N ASP A 448 -3.62 17.38 -2.10
CA ASP A 448 -2.52 17.64 -3.03
C ASP A 448 -2.81 17.10 -4.43
N VAL A 449 -2.48 17.92 -5.44
CA VAL A 449 -2.54 17.60 -6.86
C VAL A 449 -1.13 17.70 -7.44
N ASP A 450 -0.46 16.56 -7.52
CA ASP A 450 0.91 16.40 -7.95
C ASP A 450 0.98 16.41 -9.48
N LEU A 451 1.71 17.39 -10.02
CA LEU A 451 1.84 17.60 -11.46
C LEU A 451 3.00 16.80 -12.05
N ASN A 452 2.68 15.78 -12.85
CA ASN A 452 3.67 14.95 -13.53
C ASN A 452 4.57 15.83 -14.44
N SER A 453 5.88 15.70 -14.25
CA SER A 453 6.93 16.41 -15.00
C SER A 453 7.45 15.58 -16.18
N GLY A 454 8.44 16.08 -16.93
CA GLY A 454 9.04 15.38 -18.09
C GLY A 454 8.20 15.37 -19.37
N SER A 455 6.88 15.53 -19.29
CA SER A 455 6.02 15.83 -20.44
C SER A 455 5.99 17.35 -20.72
N SER A 456 6.17 17.76 -21.98
CA SER A 456 6.14 19.17 -22.37
C SER A 456 4.71 19.71 -22.47
N ILE A 457 4.42 20.80 -21.76
CA ILE A 457 3.12 21.48 -21.86
C ILE A 457 2.98 22.07 -23.27
N GLY A 458 1.88 21.74 -23.94
CA GLY A 458 1.63 22.14 -25.33
C GLY A 458 1.23 23.61 -25.50
N ALA A 459 1.02 24.03 -26.75
CA ALA A 459 0.66 25.42 -27.10
C ALA A 459 -0.77 25.85 -26.69
N THR A 460 -1.57 24.96 -26.09
CA THR A 460 -2.86 25.35 -25.50
C THR A 460 -2.60 25.89 -24.10
N PRO A 461 -3.11 27.09 -23.72
CA PRO A 461 -2.96 27.57 -22.36
C PRO A 461 -3.49 26.56 -21.33
N LEU A 462 -2.73 26.37 -20.26
CA LEU A 462 -3.11 25.57 -19.10
C LEU A 462 -3.33 26.49 -17.91
N ASP A 463 -4.58 26.59 -17.47
CA ASP A 463 -4.92 27.30 -16.23
C ASP A 463 -4.99 26.30 -15.07
N LEU A 464 -4.44 26.69 -13.92
CA LEU A 464 -4.39 25.93 -12.66
C LEU A 464 -5.28 26.63 -11.62
N PRO A 465 -6.60 26.37 -11.65
CA PRO A 465 -7.59 26.95 -10.74
C PRO A 465 -7.59 26.23 -9.38
N VAL A 466 -8.21 26.85 -8.37
CA VAL A 466 -8.62 26.13 -7.15
C VAL A 466 -9.63 25.06 -7.54
N LEU A 467 -9.25 23.78 -7.38
CA LEU A 467 -10.11 22.64 -7.63
C LEU A 467 -10.90 22.26 -6.37
N GLY A 468 -12.18 21.91 -6.55
CA GLY A 468 -13.07 21.60 -5.44
C GLY A 468 -13.50 22.86 -4.67
N GLY A 469 -14.83 23.05 -4.52
CA GLY A 469 -15.42 24.33 -4.13
C GLY A 469 -15.11 24.79 -2.70
N SER A 470 -13.94 25.39 -2.49
CA SER A 470 -13.42 25.95 -1.22
C SER A 470 -12.70 24.98 -0.28
N SER A 471 -11.92 24.01 -0.81
CA SER A 471 -10.89 23.32 0.00
C SER A 471 -9.75 24.28 0.35
N THR A 472 -9.46 24.50 1.64
CA THR A 472 -8.22 25.20 2.07
C THR A 472 -7.00 24.27 2.09
N LEU A 473 -7.19 22.99 1.81
CA LEU A 473 -6.13 21.97 1.76
C LEU A 473 -5.66 21.71 0.33
N GLN A 474 -6.35 22.24 -0.68
CA GLN A 474 -5.96 22.04 -2.07
C GLN A 474 -4.66 22.78 -2.37
N ARG A 475 -3.68 22.04 -2.89
CA ARG A 475 -2.40 22.57 -3.38
C ARG A 475 -2.05 21.89 -4.70
N TYR A 476 -1.45 22.63 -5.63
CA TYR A 476 -0.68 22.00 -6.69
C TYR A 476 0.74 21.78 -6.20
N VAL A 477 1.23 20.55 -6.33
CA VAL A 477 2.61 20.19 -6.01
C VAL A 477 3.34 19.99 -7.33
N ILE A 478 4.56 20.52 -7.46
CA ILE A 478 5.43 20.33 -8.62
C ILE A 478 6.63 19.49 -8.18
N PRO A 479 6.47 18.15 -8.01
CA PRO A 479 7.48 17.30 -7.39
C PRO A 479 8.70 17.00 -8.27
N SER A 480 8.80 17.61 -9.46
CA SER A 480 9.83 17.29 -10.46
C SER A 480 9.91 15.78 -10.79
N LEU A 481 8.81 15.03 -10.73
CA LEU A 481 8.76 13.58 -11.01
C LEU A 481 7.96 13.26 -12.27
N THR A 482 8.42 12.31 -13.09
CA THR A 482 7.73 11.86 -14.32
C THR A 482 6.51 10.97 -14.07
N GLY A 483 5.69 11.27 -13.05
CA GLY A 483 4.56 10.46 -12.60
C GLY A 483 4.77 9.83 -11.22
N TYR A 484 3.79 9.06 -10.76
CA TYR A 484 3.86 8.31 -9.50
C TYR A 484 5.02 7.31 -9.53
N ASN A 485 5.93 7.39 -8.55
CA ASN A 485 7.21 6.69 -8.52
C ASN A 485 8.05 6.83 -9.81
N GLY A 486 7.93 7.99 -10.48
CA GLY A 486 8.70 8.35 -11.66
C GLY A 486 10.17 8.68 -11.35
N THR A 487 10.90 9.14 -12.37
CA THR A 487 12.27 9.67 -12.22
C THR A 487 12.26 11.19 -12.12
N TYR A 488 13.28 11.78 -11.49
CA TYR A 488 13.40 13.23 -11.42
C TYR A 488 13.62 13.88 -12.80
N SER A 489 12.86 14.93 -13.10
CA SER A 489 12.78 15.63 -14.38
C SER A 489 12.10 17.01 -14.18
N PRO A 490 12.56 18.09 -14.84
CA PRO A 490 12.04 19.43 -14.59
C PRO A 490 10.63 19.62 -15.14
N PHE A 491 9.79 20.35 -14.41
CA PHE A 491 8.49 20.79 -14.92
C PHE A 491 8.71 21.86 -16.00
N THR A 492 8.58 21.48 -17.27
CA THR A 492 8.98 22.32 -18.40
C THR A 492 7.78 22.92 -19.15
N ILE A 493 7.65 24.25 -19.08
CA ILE A 493 6.71 25.03 -19.88
C ILE A 493 7.39 25.33 -21.22
N ALA A 494 6.97 24.64 -22.29
CA ALA A 494 7.61 24.73 -23.60
C ALA A 494 7.45 26.12 -24.26
N ALA A 495 8.32 26.44 -25.22
CA ALA A 495 8.24 27.68 -25.98
C ALA A 495 6.88 27.81 -26.71
N GLY A 496 6.19 28.92 -26.50
CA GLY A 496 4.83 29.15 -27.01
C GLY A 496 3.70 28.52 -26.20
N ALA A 497 4.00 27.74 -25.14
CA ALA A 497 3.02 27.33 -24.14
C ALA A 497 2.76 28.46 -23.12
N THR A 498 1.63 28.39 -22.42
CA THR A 498 1.30 29.29 -21.31
C THR A 498 0.73 28.47 -20.17
N VAL A 499 1.22 28.70 -18.96
CA VAL A 499 0.63 28.20 -17.72
C VAL A 499 0.20 29.38 -16.86
N THR A 500 -1.02 29.33 -16.34
CA THR A 500 -1.58 30.34 -15.42
C THR A 500 -1.79 29.70 -14.05
N ILE A 501 -1.21 30.26 -13.01
CA ILE A 501 -1.64 30.03 -11.62
C ILE A 501 -2.71 31.06 -11.31
N ASP A 502 -3.95 30.58 -11.16
CA ASP A 502 -5.10 31.44 -10.91
C ASP A 502 -5.09 32.04 -9.50
N LYS A 503 -5.94 33.06 -9.33
CA LYS A 503 -6.13 33.74 -8.06
C LYS A 503 -6.66 32.80 -6.97
N ASN A 504 -6.06 32.92 -5.79
CA ASN A 504 -6.26 32.06 -4.62
C ASN A 504 -5.81 30.59 -4.79
N THR A 505 -5.12 30.23 -5.87
CA THR A 505 -4.50 28.89 -5.99
C THR A 505 -3.29 28.78 -5.07
N SER A 506 -3.11 27.63 -4.42
CA SER A 506 -1.90 27.31 -3.63
C SER A 506 -0.94 26.46 -4.45
N VAL A 507 0.35 26.80 -4.45
CA VAL A 507 1.41 26.09 -5.18
C VAL A 507 2.58 25.78 -4.26
N VAL A 508 3.08 24.55 -4.36
CA VAL A 508 4.26 24.05 -3.65
C VAL A 508 5.26 23.48 -4.66
N ILE A 509 6.52 23.91 -4.53
CA ILE A 509 7.68 23.30 -5.16
C ILE A 509 8.47 22.64 -4.03
N PRO A 510 8.40 21.31 -3.85
CA PRO A 510 9.12 20.62 -2.78
C PRO A 510 10.58 20.42 -3.14
N ASP A 511 11.44 20.58 -2.13
CA ASP A 511 12.85 20.18 -2.22
C ASP A 511 12.91 18.66 -2.41
N THR A 512 13.52 18.26 -3.53
CA THR A 512 13.68 16.87 -3.95
C THR A 512 15.14 16.51 -4.26
N GLY A 513 16.09 17.41 -3.94
CA GLY A 513 17.49 17.28 -4.39
C GLY A 513 17.66 17.44 -5.91
N TYR A 514 16.71 18.14 -6.57
CA TYR A 514 16.70 18.35 -8.01
C TYR A 514 16.68 19.85 -8.37
N THR A 515 17.83 20.36 -8.80
CA THR A 515 17.99 21.75 -9.25
C THR A 515 17.28 22.02 -10.58
N GLY A 516 16.53 23.12 -10.67
CA GLY A 516 15.77 23.50 -11.86
C GLY A 516 14.36 22.94 -11.90
N SER A 517 13.71 22.83 -10.73
CA SER A 517 12.39 22.22 -10.50
C SER A 517 11.32 22.70 -11.51
N VAL A 518 11.33 23.99 -11.86
CA VAL A 518 10.48 24.59 -12.90
C VAL A 518 11.33 25.28 -13.97
N VAL A 519 11.11 24.93 -15.25
CA VAL A 519 11.77 25.57 -16.40
C VAL A 519 10.75 26.26 -17.30
N VAL A 520 10.92 27.56 -17.51
CA VAL A 520 9.99 28.42 -18.26
C VAL A 520 10.63 28.84 -19.59
N ASN A 521 10.30 28.11 -20.66
CA ASN A 521 10.65 28.47 -22.05
C ASN A 521 9.50 29.18 -22.76
N GLY A 522 8.28 29.01 -22.26
CA GLY A 522 7.05 29.70 -22.70
C GLY A 522 6.68 30.85 -21.77
N THR A 523 5.46 30.87 -21.26
CA THR A 523 5.00 31.85 -20.26
C THR A 523 4.45 31.17 -19.01
N LEU A 524 4.93 31.58 -17.84
CA LEU A 524 4.32 31.27 -16.55
C LEU A 524 3.71 32.56 -15.98
N THR A 525 2.40 32.57 -15.76
CA THR A 525 1.68 33.68 -15.12
C THR A 525 1.25 33.27 -13.73
N VAL A 526 1.45 34.14 -12.73
CA VAL A 526 0.99 33.95 -11.35
C VAL A 526 0.31 35.24 -10.91
N THR A 527 -0.91 35.19 -10.38
CA THR A 527 -1.63 36.42 -9.97
C THR A 527 -2.45 36.18 -8.71
N ASP A 528 -2.12 36.90 -7.63
CA ASP A 528 -2.75 36.81 -6.32
C ASP A 528 -2.97 35.35 -5.83
N PRO A 529 -1.96 34.46 -5.81
CA PRO A 529 -2.11 33.09 -5.31
C PRO A 529 -2.39 33.10 -3.80
N ALA A 530 -3.00 32.02 -3.28
CA ALA A 530 -3.20 31.88 -1.83
C ALA A 530 -1.89 31.54 -1.11
N SER A 531 -1.00 30.79 -1.77
CA SER A 531 0.39 30.59 -1.33
C SER A 531 1.26 30.19 -2.51
N PHE A 532 2.53 30.61 -2.51
CA PHE A 532 3.53 30.18 -3.48
C PHE A 532 4.84 29.86 -2.74
N VAL A 533 5.14 28.57 -2.60
CA VAL A 533 6.02 28.07 -1.54
C VAL A 533 7.08 27.10 -2.05
N ALA A 534 8.32 27.25 -1.60
CA ALA A 534 9.33 26.18 -1.64
C ALA A 534 9.28 25.40 -0.31
N GLN A 535 9.26 24.07 -0.36
CA GLN A 535 9.05 23.23 0.82
C GLN A 535 10.24 22.29 1.10
N PHE A 536 11.04 22.63 2.11
CA PHE A 536 12.24 21.93 2.55
C PHE A 536 11.91 20.84 3.59
N THR A 537 11.75 19.59 3.16
CA THR A 537 11.50 18.45 4.06
C THR A 537 12.76 17.73 4.51
N VAL A 538 13.85 17.85 3.76
CA VAL A 538 15.20 17.32 4.03
C VAL A 538 16.20 18.30 3.43
N ASP A 539 17.38 18.48 4.03
CA ASP A 539 18.45 19.28 3.44
C ASP A 539 19.20 18.45 2.38
N HIS A 540 18.96 18.75 1.10
CA HIS A 540 19.69 18.14 -0.03
C HIS A 540 20.87 18.99 -0.51
N GLY A 541 21.05 20.20 0.03
CA GLY A 541 22.16 21.10 -0.32
C GLY A 541 22.11 21.71 -1.72
N ASP A 542 20.96 21.70 -2.40
CA ASP A 542 20.77 22.26 -3.74
C ASP A 542 19.82 23.48 -3.75
N THR A 543 19.27 23.81 -4.92
CA THR A 543 18.50 25.06 -5.12
C THR A 543 17.17 24.80 -5.82
N ASP A 544 16.09 24.85 -5.04
CA ASP A 544 14.73 24.93 -5.55
C ASP A 544 14.61 26.17 -6.44
N SER A 545 14.22 25.97 -7.70
CA SER A 545 14.36 27.05 -8.67
C SER A 545 13.30 27.09 -9.77
N ILE A 546 12.91 28.32 -10.09
CA ILE A 546 12.24 28.67 -11.34
C ILE A 546 13.29 29.27 -12.28
N VAL A 547 13.62 28.53 -13.33
CA VAL A 547 14.57 28.97 -14.36
C VAL A 547 13.79 29.49 -15.56
N VAL A 548 13.90 30.80 -15.84
CA VAL A 548 13.31 31.45 -17.00
C VAL A 548 14.35 31.48 -18.12
N ASP A 549 14.23 30.57 -19.08
CA ASP A 549 15.21 30.38 -20.16
C ASP A 549 15.00 31.36 -21.33
N SER A 550 15.83 31.26 -22.36
CA SER A 550 15.78 32.08 -23.57
C SER A 550 14.40 32.04 -24.26
N GLY A 551 13.77 33.22 -24.37
CA GLY A 551 12.40 33.37 -24.88
C GLY A 551 11.29 33.14 -23.84
N GLY A 552 11.64 32.66 -22.65
CA GLY A 552 10.73 32.48 -21.53
C GLY A 552 10.28 33.81 -20.90
N THR A 553 9.07 33.82 -20.34
CA THR A 553 8.56 34.93 -19.51
C THR A 553 7.91 34.40 -18.24
N LEU A 554 8.39 34.86 -17.09
CA LEU A 554 7.68 34.74 -15.81
C LEU A 554 6.98 36.07 -15.53
N ALA A 555 5.65 36.03 -15.40
CA ALA A 555 4.80 37.19 -15.14
C ALA A 555 4.08 37.01 -13.80
N VAL A 556 4.39 37.85 -12.81
CA VAL A 556 3.88 37.69 -11.44
C VAL A 556 3.25 38.98 -10.93
N ALA A 557 2.14 38.86 -10.20
CA ALA A 557 1.45 40.00 -9.59
C ALA A 557 0.84 39.61 -8.25
N GLY A 558 1.11 40.40 -7.20
CA GLY A 558 0.56 40.14 -5.86
C GLY A 558 0.97 38.78 -5.27
N THR A 559 2.16 38.29 -5.62
CA THR A 559 2.66 36.97 -5.20
C THR A 559 3.68 37.11 -4.08
N ASP A 560 3.48 36.40 -2.97
CA ASP A 560 4.51 36.22 -1.95
C ASP A 560 5.24 34.90 -2.16
N PHE A 561 6.52 34.96 -2.55
CA PHE A 561 7.42 33.81 -2.68
C PHE A 561 8.05 33.51 -1.32
N THR A 562 7.68 32.37 -0.73
CA THR A 562 8.10 32.01 0.65
C THR A 562 8.74 30.63 0.71
N THR A 563 9.48 30.36 1.78
CA THR A 563 10.04 29.03 2.09
C THR A 563 9.38 28.45 3.34
N THR A 564 9.24 27.13 3.41
CA THR A 564 8.68 26.42 4.57
C THR A 564 9.38 25.08 4.78
N GLY A 565 9.22 24.47 5.96
CA GLY A 565 9.85 23.21 6.32
C GLY A 565 10.90 23.35 7.42
N SER A 566 11.50 22.24 7.86
CA SER A 566 12.46 22.25 8.99
C SER A 566 13.82 22.81 8.60
N GLU A 567 14.27 22.53 7.37
CA GLU A 567 15.58 22.93 6.84
C GLU A 567 15.51 24.23 6.01
N ALA A 568 14.37 24.95 6.05
CA ALA A 568 14.14 26.17 5.28
C ALA A 568 15.10 27.34 5.61
N SER A 569 15.92 27.21 6.66
CA SER A 569 16.99 28.15 7.01
C SER A 569 18.37 27.81 6.42
N THR A 570 18.55 26.60 5.86
CA THR A 570 19.79 26.17 5.17
C THR A 570 19.57 25.97 3.67
N GLY A 571 18.37 25.57 3.26
CA GLY A 571 17.97 25.48 1.86
C GLY A 571 17.98 26.82 1.12
N THR A 572 18.15 26.76 -0.22
CA THR A 572 18.16 27.95 -1.08
C THR A 572 17.03 27.89 -2.10
N SER A 573 16.30 29.01 -2.29
CA SER A 573 15.26 29.14 -3.31
C SER A 573 15.54 30.33 -4.23
N LEU A 574 15.36 30.14 -5.53
CA LEU A 574 15.83 31.06 -6.56
C LEU A 574 14.87 31.22 -7.74
N VAL A 575 14.61 32.46 -8.14
CA VAL A 575 14.12 32.78 -9.49
C VAL A 575 15.32 33.18 -10.34
N GLN A 576 15.73 32.35 -11.31
CA GLN A 576 16.85 32.64 -12.20
C GLN A 576 16.38 32.98 -13.61
N VAL A 577 16.64 34.21 -14.05
CA VAL A 577 16.36 34.70 -15.40
C VAL A 577 17.63 34.58 -16.24
N LYS A 578 17.61 33.64 -17.19
CA LYS A 578 18.72 33.37 -18.11
C LYS A 578 18.79 34.42 -19.23
N SER A 579 19.87 34.33 -20.01
CA SER A 579 20.05 35.14 -21.22
C SER A 579 18.86 35.03 -22.17
N GLY A 580 18.23 36.16 -22.52
CA GLY A 580 17.02 36.19 -23.35
C GLY A 580 15.70 35.79 -22.65
N GLY A 581 15.71 35.43 -21.36
CA GLY A 581 14.50 35.26 -20.55
C GLY A 581 14.04 36.59 -19.93
N ARG A 582 12.77 36.69 -19.51
CA ARG A 582 12.18 37.91 -18.92
C ARG A 582 11.42 37.61 -17.62
N LEU A 583 11.64 38.42 -16.58
CA LEU A 583 10.77 38.50 -15.40
C LEU A 583 9.99 39.80 -15.45
N THR A 584 8.66 39.73 -15.38
CA THR A 584 7.79 40.86 -15.07
C THR A 584 7.11 40.61 -13.72
N ALA A 585 7.18 41.58 -12.80
CA ALA A 585 6.69 41.46 -11.44
C ALA A 585 6.04 42.76 -10.96
N THR A 586 4.85 42.70 -10.35
CA THR A 586 4.28 43.88 -9.69
C THR A 586 3.56 43.59 -8.37
N GLY A 587 3.89 44.37 -7.33
CA GLY A 587 3.26 44.24 -6.01
C GLY A 587 3.53 42.91 -5.32
N SER A 588 4.59 42.20 -5.71
CA SER A 588 4.98 40.88 -5.17
C SER A 588 6.08 41.00 -4.11
N THR A 589 6.16 40.01 -3.21
CA THR A 589 7.25 39.87 -2.24
C THR A 589 8.13 38.68 -2.62
N PHE A 590 9.41 38.92 -2.84
CA PHE A 590 10.41 37.88 -3.11
C PHE A 590 11.19 37.56 -1.84
N GLY A 591 10.70 36.60 -1.05
CA GLY A 591 11.50 35.97 0.02
C GLY A 591 12.56 35.00 -0.52
N TRP A 592 12.40 34.56 -1.77
CA TRP A 592 13.42 33.86 -2.52
C TRP A 592 14.43 34.85 -3.12
N SER A 593 15.65 34.37 -3.39
CA SER A 593 16.61 35.14 -4.17
C SER A 593 16.17 35.27 -5.62
N VAL A 594 16.60 36.34 -6.30
CA VAL A 594 16.32 36.57 -7.72
C VAL A 594 17.62 36.89 -8.45
N ALA A 595 17.94 36.13 -9.49
CA ALA A 595 19.14 36.31 -10.30
C ALA A 595 18.79 36.66 -11.74
N TRP A 596 19.36 37.76 -12.24
CA TRP A 596 19.41 38.09 -13.66
C TRP A 596 20.81 37.82 -14.20
N ASP A 597 20.93 36.74 -14.96
CA ASP A 597 22.16 36.36 -15.65
C ASP A 597 22.49 37.35 -16.79
N ASP A 598 23.70 37.27 -17.37
CA ASP A 598 24.09 38.17 -18.46
C ASP A 598 23.23 37.98 -19.73
N GLY A 599 22.83 39.10 -20.31
CA GLY A 599 21.89 39.15 -21.45
C GLY A 599 20.44 38.81 -21.12
N ALA A 600 20.04 38.73 -19.85
CA ALA A 600 18.63 38.66 -19.47
C ALA A 600 17.83 39.90 -19.96
N ILE A 601 16.52 39.76 -20.12
CA ILE A 601 15.64 40.85 -20.55
C ILE A 601 15.05 41.52 -19.30
N LEU A 602 15.44 42.78 -19.09
CA LEU A 602 14.89 43.65 -18.06
C LEU A 602 14.68 45.06 -18.62
N GLY A 603 13.47 45.60 -18.44
CA GLY A 603 13.08 46.97 -18.76
C GLY A 603 12.56 47.73 -17.53
N ALA A 604 12.50 49.06 -17.63
CA ALA A 604 12.17 49.96 -16.51
C ALA A 604 10.73 49.83 -15.94
N THR A 605 9.87 49.05 -16.61
CA THR A 605 8.49 48.76 -16.18
C THR A 605 8.28 47.28 -15.84
N ASP A 606 9.31 46.45 -15.95
CA ASP A 606 9.15 45.00 -15.80
C ASP A 606 9.00 44.60 -14.35
N VAL A 607 9.85 45.11 -13.45
CA VAL A 607 9.74 44.90 -12.00
C VAL A 607 9.46 46.21 -11.29
N THR A 608 8.23 46.38 -10.80
CA THR A 608 7.79 47.61 -10.11
C THR A 608 6.95 47.30 -8.87
N ASN A 609 7.05 48.12 -7.82
CA ASN A 609 6.34 47.97 -6.55
C ASN A 609 6.56 46.64 -5.82
N ASN A 610 7.64 45.91 -6.08
CA ASN A 610 7.95 44.65 -5.40
C ASN A 610 8.86 44.85 -4.19
N ALA A 611 8.77 43.96 -3.21
CA ALA A 611 9.73 43.82 -2.12
C ALA A 611 10.70 42.67 -2.42
N PHE A 612 12.00 42.89 -2.23
CA PHE A 612 13.02 41.85 -2.35
C PHE A 612 13.66 41.59 -0.99
N ASP A 613 13.19 40.53 -0.33
CA ASP A 613 13.69 40.07 0.97
C ASP A 613 14.79 39.01 0.82
N GLY A 614 14.82 38.28 -0.29
CA GLY A 614 15.99 37.49 -0.72
C GLY A 614 17.06 38.33 -1.45
N THR A 615 18.20 37.72 -1.76
CA THR A 615 19.32 38.38 -2.45
C THR A 615 19.01 38.60 -3.94
N VAL A 616 19.37 39.78 -4.46
CA VAL A 616 19.14 40.19 -5.85
C VAL A 616 20.46 40.23 -6.61
N TYR A 617 20.75 39.20 -7.43
CA TYR A 617 21.96 39.09 -8.24
C TYR A 617 21.76 39.74 -9.61
N VAL A 618 22.48 40.81 -9.92
CA VAL A 618 22.20 41.64 -11.12
C VAL A 618 23.45 42.18 -11.80
N GLN A 619 23.36 42.37 -13.12
CA GLN A 619 24.33 43.17 -13.85
C GLN A 619 24.27 44.63 -13.38
N PRO A 620 25.40 45.34 -13.18
CA PRO A 620 25.41 46.71 -12.68
C PRO A 620 24.58 47.69 -13.53
N ALA A 621 24.48 47.45 -14.84
CA ALA A 621 23.66 48.23 -15.76
C ALA A 621 22.13 48.15 -15.50
N TYR A 622 21.67 47.19 -14.69
CA TYR A 622 20.25 47.01 -14.35
C TYR A 622 19.80 47.81 -13.13
N ILE A 623 20.71 48.33 -12.30
CA ILE A 623 20.35 49.10 -11.09
C ILE A 623 19.35 50.23 -11.33
N PRO A 624 19.47 51.07 -12.38
CA PRO A 624 18.47 52.11 -12.66
C PRO A 624 17.07 51.58 -13.01
N LEU A 625 16.96 50.32 -13.45
CA LEU A 625 15.70 49.68 -13.82
C LEU A 625 14.93 49.15 -12.60
N LEU A 626 15.61 48.98 -11.46
CA LEU A 626 15.06 48.47 -10.21
C LEU A 626 14.48 49.57 -9.30
N ALA A 627 14.67 50.85 -9.62
CA ALA A 627 14.35 51.99 -8.77
C ALA A 627 12.87 52.12 -8.35
N ASN A 628 11.94 51.52 -9.10
CA ASN A 628 10.50 51.60 -8.84
C ASN A 628 9.99 50.51 -7.87
N ASN A 629 10.85 49.82 -7.13
CA ASN A 629 10.48 48.76 -6.18
C ASN A 629 10.48 49.28 -4.72
N THR A 630 9.84 48.56 -3.79
CA THR A 630 9.54 49.08 -2.44
C THR A 630 10.65 48.84 -1.42
N SER A 631 11.35 47.71 -1.48
CA SER A 631 12.43 47.36 -0.55
C SER A 631 13.40 46.35 -1.13
N PHE A 632 14.63 46.35 -0.60
CA PHE A 632 15.70 45.40 -0.89
C PHE A 632 16.44 45.07 0.41
N GLN A 633 16.96 43.84 0.50
CA GLN A 633 18.05 43.46 1.41
C GLN A 633 19.40 43.53 0.66
N ASP A 634 19.98 42.40 0.28
CA ASP A 634 21.25 42.38 -0.44
C ASP A 634 21.07 42.46 -1.96
N ILE A 635 21.88 43.30 -2.61
CA ILE A 635 21.96 43.44 -4.07
C ILE A 635 23.38 43.08 -4.49
N ASP A 636 23.55 41.87 -5.01
CA ASP A 636 24.82 41.32 -5.46
C ASP A 636 25.11 41.79 -6.88
N LEU A 637 26.17 42.59 -7.02
CA LEU A 637 26.61 43.13 -8.30
C LEU A 637 27.49 42.13 -9.06
N ASN A 638 26.93 41.57 -10.13
CA ASN A 638 27.62 40.64 -11.03
C ASN A 638 28.87 41.31 -11.61
N SER A 639 30.02 40.69 -11.40
CA SER A 639 31.32 41.09 -11.94
C SER A 639 31.60 40.43 -13.30
N GLY A 640 32.75 40.74 -13.92
CA GLY A 640 33.17 40.19 -15.22
C GLY A 640 32.76 41.00 -16.44
N SER A 641 31.68 41.79 -16.35
CA SER A 641 31.34 42.82 -17.35
C SER A 641 32.00 44.15 -17.00
N SER A 642 32.65 44.80 -17.96
CA SER A 642 33.23 46.12 -17.75
C SER A 642 32.16 47.21 -17.78
N ILE A 643 32.12 48.06 -16.75
CA ILE A 643 31.17 49.17 -16.70
C ILE A 643 31.53 50.16 -17.80
N GLY A 644 30.55 50.48 -18.65
CA GLY A 644 30.73 51.32 -19.84
C GLY A 644 30.87 52.82 -19.52
N ALA A 645 30.98 53.65 -20.56
CA ALA A 645 31.15 55.10 -20.42
C ALA A 645 29.91 55.86 -19.89
N THR A 646 28.76 55.19 -19.75
CA THR A 646 27.58 55.77 -19.08
C THR A 646 27.82 55.74 -17.57
N PRO A 647 27.63 56.85 -16.84
CA PRO A 647 27.68 56.85 -15.38
C PRO A 647 26.70 55.84 -14.77
N LEU A 648 27.15 55.11 -13.77
CA LEU A 648 26.34 54.23 -12.94
C LEU A 648 26.27 54.81 -11.53
N ASP A 649 25.08 55.22 -11.10
CA ASP A 649 24.84 55.63 -9.72
C ASP A 649 24.24 54.44 -8.94
N LEU A 650 24.70 54.22 -7.71
CA LEU A 650 24.22 53.22 -6.77
C LEU A 650 23.47 53.93 -5.61
N PRO A 651 22.20 54.32 -5.82
CA PRO A 651 21.35 54.93 -4.81
C PRO A 651 20.81 53.90 -3.82
N VAL A 652 20.33 54.36 -2.67
CA VAL A 652 19.36 53.60 -1.87
C VAL A 652 18.11 53.36 -2.74
N LEU A 653 17.78 52.09 -2.99
CA LEU A 653 16.58 51.71 -3.75
C LEU A 653 15.44 51.35 -2.79
N GLY A 654 14.23 51.70 -3.19
CA GLY A 654 13.05 51.53 -2.35
C GLY A 654 12.99 52.49 -1.17
N GLY A 655 11.99 52.29 -0.30
CA GLY A 655 11.67 53.14 0.82
C GLY A 655 12.63 52.98 2.01
N SER A 656 13.89 53.39 1.86
CA SER A 656 14.86 53.55 2.97
C SER A 656 14.92 52.36 3.95
N SER A 657 15.08 51.15 3.43
CA SER A 657 15.42 49.96 4.25
C SER A 657 16.78 50.16 4.91
N THR A 658 16.87 50.02 6.23
CA THR A 658 18.16 50.01 6.95
C THR A 658 18.95 48.71 6.74
N LEU A 659 18.35 47.72 6.07
CA LEU A 659 18.97 46.43 5.74
C LEU A 659 19.51 46.40 4.31
N GLN A 660 19.24 47.41 3.48
CA GLN A 660 19.73 47.40 2.10
C GLN A 660 21.25 47.50 2.03
N ARG A 661 21.89 46.63 1.25
CA ARG A 661 23.33 46.68 0.95
C ARG A 661 23.58 46.34 -0.51
N TYR A 662 24.51 47.05 -1.16
CA TYR A 662 25.14 46.56 -2.37
C TYR A 662 26.31 45.67 -1.99
N VAL A 663 26.32 44.44 -2.49
CA VAL A 663 27.41 43.48 -2.29
C VAL A 663 28.21 43.42 -3.59
N ILE A 664 29.54 43.44 -3.49
CA ILE A 664 30.45 43.32 -4.63
C ILE A 664 31.23 42.00 -4.49
N PRO A 665 30.60 40.84 -4.77
CA PRO A 665 31.14 39.53 -4.42
C PRO A 665 32.28 39.07 -5.36
N SER A 666 32.68 39.88 -6.34
CA SER A 666 33.68 39.50 -7.36
C SER A 666 33.29 38.22 -8.12
N LEU A 667 31.99 37.96 -8.37
CA LEU A 667 31.48 36.76 -9.05
C LEU A 667 30.82 37.10 -10.39
N THR A 668 31.05 36.30 -11.43
CA THR A 668 30.40 36.45 -12.75
C THR A 668 28.98 35.89 -12.79
N GLY A 669 28.03 36.55 -12.12
CA GLY A 669 26.65 36.06 -11.98
C GLY A 669 26.47 35.11 -10.80
N TYR A 670 25.24 34.64 -10.62
CA TYR A 670 24.90 33.63 -9.61
C TYR A 670 25.66 32.32 -9.88
N ASN A 671 26.37 31.81 -8.88
CA ASN A 671 27.34 30.69 -8.99
C ASN A 671 28.39 30.88 -10.12
N GLY A 672 28.78 32.14 -10.37
CA GLY A 672 29.79 32.49 -11.37
C GLY A 672 31.23 32.09 -11.01
N THR A 673 32.18 32.44 -11.89
CA THR A 673 33.62 32.37 -11.59
C THR A 673 34.06 33.66 -10.92
N TYR A 674 35.12 33.62 -10.10
CA TYR A 674 35.68 34.84 -9.53
C TYR A 674 36.32 35.76 -10.57
N SER A 675 35.97 37.06 -10.53
CA SER A 675 36.37 38.10 -11.46
C SER A 675 36.25 39.48 -10.80
N PRO A 676 37.22 40.40 -11.00
CA PRO A 676 37.21 41.69 -10.33
C PRO A 676 36.09 42.60 -10.84
N PHE A 677 35.43 43.32 -9.93
CA PHE A 677 34.48 44.36 -10.31
C PHE A 677 35.24 45.55 -10.93
N THR A 678 35.18 45.66 -12.26
CA THR A 678 36.07 46.55 -13.02
C THR A 678 35.34 47.78 -13.57
N ILE A 679 35.68 48.95 -13.03
CA ILE A 679 35.26 50.26 -13.55
C ILE A 679 36.24 50.63 -14.67
N ALA A 680 35.79 50.60 -15.92
CA ALA A 680 36.65 50.83 -17.09
C ALA A 680 37.12 52.29 -17.21
N ALA A 681 38.21 52.52 -17.96
CA ALA A 681 38.68 53.87 -18.24
C ALA A 681 37.59 54.70 -18.95
N GLY A 682 37.27 55.88 -18.39
CA GLY A 682 36.18 56.74 -18.86
C GLY A 682 34.79 56.38 -18.34
N ALA A 683 34.63 55.27 -17.60
CA ALA A 683 33.42 54.99 -16.82
C ALA A 683 33.43 55.76 -15.49
N THR A 684 32.23 55.98 -14.93
CA THR A 684 32.05 56.54 -13.60
C THR A 684 31.07 55.67 -12.82
N VAL A 685 31.42 55.30 -11.59
CA VAL A 685 30.49 54.74 -10.60
C VAL A 685 30.37 55.69 -9.44
N THR A 686 29.15 55.98 -9.00
CA THR A 686 28.84 56.80 -7.83
C THR A 686 28.20 55.93 -6.75
N ILE A 687 28.77 55.90 -5.55
CA ILE A 687 28.09 55.45 -4.34
C ILE A 687 27.43 56.67 -3.72
N ASP A 688 26.10 56.69 -3.77
CA ASP A 688 25.30 57.81 -3.30
C ASP A 688 25.25 57.90 -1.77
N LYS A 689 24.77 59.06 -1.31
CA LYS A 689 24.59 59.35 0.10
C LYS A 689 23.61 58.38 0.76
N ASN A 690 23.99 57.89 1.94
CA ASN A 690 23.30 56.87 2.73
C ASN A 690 23.25 55.47 2.08
N THR A 691 23.92 55.22 0.96
CA THR A 691 24.07 53.86 0.43
C THR A 691 25.01 53.03 1.31
N SER A 692 24.68 51.76 1.54
CA SER A 692 25.57 50.79 2.21
C SER A 692 26.22 49.86 1.18
N VAL A 693 27.53 49.65 1.30
CA VAL A 693 28.32 48.81 0.39
C VAL A 693 29.14 47.78 1.20
N VAL A 694 29.14 46.55 0.70
CA VAL A 694 29.91 45.41 1.23
C VAL A 694 30.80 44.82 0.14
N ILE A 695 32.08 44.62 0.45
CA ILE A 695 33.01 43.80 -0.34
C ILE A 695 33.30 42.55 0.52
N PRO A 696 32.70 41.39 0.24
CA PRO A 696 32.96 40.18 1.02
C PRO A 696 34.31 39.54 0.63
N ASP A 697 34.99 38.97 1.62
CA ASP A 697 36.15 38.11 1.41
C ASP A 697 35.70 36.80 0.76
N THR A 698 36.07 36.66 -0.52
CA THR A 698 35.78 35.51 -1.36
C THR A 698 37.03 34.69 -1.75
N GLY A 699 38.18 34.99 -1.13
CA GLY A 699 39.45 34.38 -1.54
C GLY A 699 39.93 34.84 -2.92
N TYR A 700 39.56 36.05 -3.35
CA TYR A 700 39.97 36.63 -4.63
C TYR A 700 40.70 37.96 -4.46
N THR A 701 41.98 38.00 -4.85
CA THR A 701 42.79 39.22 -4.75
C THR A 701 42.38 40.27 -5.80
N GLY A 702 41.94 41.44 -5.33
CA GLY A 702 41.63 42.60 -6.19
C GLY A 702 40.15 42.79 -6.50
N SER A 703 39.31 42.66 -5.48
CA SER A 703 37.84 42.64 -5.55
C SER A 703 37.22 43.79 -6.35
N VAL A 704 37.77 45.02 -6.26
CA VAL A 704 37.34 46.19 -7.03
C VAL A 704 38.53 46.82 -7.76
N VAL A 705 38.43 47.01 -9.08
CA VAL A 705 39.48 47.63 -9.91
C VAL A 705 38.94 48.91 -10.56
N VAL A 706 39.58 50.04 -10.26
CA VAL A 706 39.18 51.38 -10.70
C VAL A 706 40.15 51.89 -11.77
N ASN A 707 39.81 51.71 -13.05
CA ASN A 707 40.48 52.35 -14.19
C ASN A 707 39.77 53.65 -14.62
N GLY A 708 38.49 53.80 -14.28
CA GLY A 708 37.68 55.01 -14.47
C GLY A 708 37.61 55.86 -13.20
N THR A 709 36.42 56.35 -12.87
CA THR A 709 36.17 57.09 -11.62
C THR A 709 35.26 56.29 -10.70
N LEU A 710 35.65 56.09 -9.44
CA LEU A 710 34.77 55.68 -8.35
C LEU A 710 34.58 56.88 -7.43
N THR A 711 33.33 57.33 -7.26
CA THR A 711 32.96 58.41 -6.34
C THR A 711 32.22 57.82 -5.15
N VAL A 712 32.58 58.18 -3.93
CA VAL A 712 31.93 57.74 -2.69
C VAL A 712 31.66 58.97 -1.82
N THR A 713 30.40 59.29 -1.56
CA THR A 713 30.02 60.53 -0.84
C THR A 713 28.99 60.25 0.25
N ASP A 714 29.37 60.44 1.51
CA ASP A 714 28.52 60.23 2.70
C ASP A 714 27.72 58.88 2.68
N PRO A 715 28.34 57.72 2.41
CA PRO A 715 27.65 56.42 2.45
C PRO A 715 27.18 56.11 3.89
N ALA A 716 26.15 55.28 4.04
CA ALA A 716 25.71 54.80 5.36
C ALA A 716 26.71 53.80 5.94
N SER A 717 27.33 52.98 5.09
CA SER A 717 28.47 52.12 5.45
C SER A 717 29.27 51.74 4.20
N PHE A 718 30.60 51.62 4.33
CA PHE A 718 31.44 51.01 3.30
C PHE A 718 32.38 50.01 3.99
N VAL A 719 32.16 48.72 3.76
CA VAL A 719 32.74 47.65 4.58
C VAL A 719 33.39 46.57 3.73
N ALA A 720 34.60 46.15 4.10
CA ALA A 720 35.12 44.83 3.70
C ALA A 720 34.71 43.78 4.76
N GLN A 721 34.06 42.69 4.35
CA GLN A 721 33.46 41.71 5.26
C GLN A 721 34.19 40.36 5.18
N PHE A 722 34.91 40.00 6.22
CA PHE A 722 35.61 38.73 6.34
C PHE A 722 34.66 37.60 6.76
N THR A 723 34.38 36.69 5.83
CA THR A 723 33.50 35.52 6.04
C THR A 723 34.27 34.26 6.42
N VAL A 724 35.48 34.07 5.88
CA VAL A 724 36.39 32.94 6.18
C VAL A 724 37.84 33.43 5.99
N ASP A 725 38.84 32.90 6.72
CA ASP A 725 40.25 33.31 6.55
C ASP A 725 40.85 32.59 5.34
N HIS A 726 40.73 33.18 4.14
CA HIS A 726 41.33 32.66 2.91
C HIS A 726 42.83 32.98 2.78
N GLY A 727 43.34 33.94 3.58
CA GLY A 727 44.72 34.44 3.48
C GLY A 727 44.97 35.38 2.29
N ASP A 728 43.89 35.81 1.63
CA ASP A 728 43.91 36.68 0.45
C ASP A 728 43.79 38.18 0.79
N THR A 729 43.66 39.01 -0.23
CA THR A 729 43.65 40.47 -0.14
C THR A 729 42.42 41.09 -0.79
N ASP A 730 41.44 41.45 0.04
CA ASP A 730 40.35 42.34 -0.37
C ASP A 730 40.88 43.73 -0.63
N SER A 731 40.67 44.25 -1.84
CA SER A 731 41.22 45.56 -2.18
C SER A 731 40.42 46.33 -3.22
N ILE A 732 40.41 47.65 -3.01
CA ILE A 732 40.08 48.62 -4.05
C ILE A 732 41.41 49.02 -4.69
N VAL A 733 41.59 48.65 -5.95
CA VAL A 733 42.81 48.89 -6.72
C VAL A 733 42.56 50.03 -7.72
N VAL A 734 43.08 51.21 -7.42
CA VAL A 734 43.03 52.37 -8.32
C VAL A 734 44.20 52.28 -9.29
N ASP A 735 43.91 51.95 -10.53
CA ASP A 735 44.91 51.70 -11.57
C ASP A 735 45.34 52.98 -12.32
N SER A 736 46.29 52.83 -13.25
CA SER A 736 46.85 53.97 -14.00
C SER A 736 45.80 54.70 -14.84
N GLY A 737 45.48 55.95 -14.48
CA GLY A 737 44.38 56.74 -15.06
C GLY A 737 43.06 56.68 -14.28
N GLY A 738 42.94 55.79 -13.29
CA GLY A 738 41.80 55.72 -12.38
C GLY A 738 41.76 56.87 -11.37
N THR A 739 40.58 57.13 -10.80
CA THR A 739 40.38 58.12 -9.73
C THR A 739 39.40 57.58 -8.69
N LEU A 740 39.79 57.63 -7.41
CA LEU A 740 38.91 57.31 -6.27
C LEU A 740 38.59 58.60 -5.51
N ALA A 741 37.44 59.21 -5.81
CA ALA A 741 36.97 60.44 -5.18
C ALA A 741 36.13 60.12 -3.93
N VAL A 742 36.63 60.46 -2.75
CA VAL A 742 35.98 60.12 -1.47
C VAL A 742 35.66 61.38 -0.66
N ALA A 743 34.43 61.46 -0.15
CA ALA A 743 33.99 62.46 0.81
C ALA A 743 33.14 61.81 1.92
N GLY A 744 33.35 62.23 3.18
CA GLY A 744 32.53 61.84 4.34
C GLY A 744 32.35 60.32 4.54
N THR A 745 33.34 59.52 4.15
CA THR A 745 33.28 58.05 4.14
C THR A 745 34.25 57.46 5.16
N ASP A 746 33.72 56.60 6.04
CA ASP A 746 34.53 55.70 6.86
C ASP A 746 34.58 54.32 6.17
N PHE A 747 35.78 53.91 5.73
CA PHE A 747 36.04 52.55 5.27
C PHE A 747 36.32 51.65 6.48
N ALA A 748 35.50 50.62 6.68
CA ALA A 748 35.60 49.71 7.81
C ALA A 748 35.82 48.25 7.39
N THR A 749 36.22 47.42 8.36
CA THR A 749 36.25 45.95 8.22
C THR A 749 35.32 45.31 9.25
N THR A 750 34.68 44.20 8.90
CA THR A 750 33.83 43.41 9.79
C THR A 750 34.07 41.91 9.59
N GLY A 751 33.60 41.07 10.51
CA GLY A 751 33.78 39.61 10.46
C GLY A 751 34.67 39.05 11.57
N SER A 752 34.82 37.73 11.61
CA SER A 752 35.53 37.01 12.68
C SER A 752 36.98 36.70 12.33
N GLN A 753 37.90 37.61 12.71
CA GLN A 753 39.37 37.41 12.84
C GLN A 753 40.03 36.61 11.67
N ALA A 754 40.44 37.22 10.56
CA ALA A 754 41.47 38.28 10.46
C ALA A 754 42.86 37.89 11.03
N SER A 755 43.23 36.60 10.98
CA SER A 755 44.58 36.16 11.39
C SER A 755 45.62 36.31 10.27
N THR A 756 45.21 36.21 9.00
CA THR A 756 46.12 36.40 7.84
C THR A 756 45.60 37.34 6.74
N GLY A 757 44.29 37.43 6.50
CA GLY A 757 43.73 38.34 5.49
C GLY A 757 44.00 39.83 5.75
N THR A 758 44.19 40.62 4.67
CA THR A 758 44.42 42.08 4.75
C THR A 758 43.54 42.85 3.77
N SER A 759 42.74 43.80 4.27
CA SER A 759 42.04 44.77 3.41
C SER A 759 42.86 46.04 3.21
N PHE A 760 42.97 46.54 1.97
CA PHE A 760 43.56 47.86 1.70
C PHE A 760 43.05 48.53 0.42
N ILE A 761 43.20 49.85 0.36
CA ILE A 761 43.08 50.63 -0.87
C ILE A 761 44.48 50.76 -1.48
N GLN A 762 44.68 50.25 -2.70
CA GLN A 762 45.94 50.35 -3.42
C GLN A 762 45.83 51.38 -4.55
N VAL A 763 46.63 52.44 -4.51
CA VAL A 763 46.75 53.38 -5.63
C VAL A 763 48.03 53.07 -6.40
N LYS A 764 47.90 52.59 -7.64
CA LYS A 764 49.04 52.31 -8.53
C LYS A 764 49.55 53.59 -9.19
N SER A 765 50.73 53.52 -9.81
CA SER A 765 51.35 54.66 -10.49
C SER A 765 50.43 55.27 -11.56
N GLY A 766 50.06 56.54 -11.40
CA GLY A 766 49.15 57.25 -12.29
C GLY A 766 47.66 57.15 -11.93
N GLY A 767 47.28 56.38 -10.91
CA GLY A 767 45.98 56.51 -10.24
C GLY A 767 45.92 57.75 -9.35
N ARG A 768 44.72 58.14 -8.90
CA ARG A 768 44.46 59.34 -8.09
C ARG A 768 43.49 59.11 -6.95
#